data_AF-A0A812RH29-F1
#
_entry.id   AF-A0A812RH29-F1
#
_cell.length_a   1.000
_cell.length_b   1.000
_cell.length_c   1.000
_cell.angle_alpha   90.00
_cell.angle_beta   90.00
_cell.angle_gamma   90.00
#
_symmetry.space_group_name_H-M   'P 1'
#
loop_
_entity.id
_entity.type
_entity.pdbx_description
1 polymer ?
#
loop_
_entity_poly.entity_id
_entity_poly.type
_entity_poly.pdbx_seq_one_letter_code
_entity_poly.pdbx_strand_id
1 'polypeptide(L)'
;LANALSAALPHTTQHIITWCLLADDSVLAELVSVTPKHLTRLGLDLNSFSCRDAHAVARVIARVTGLRELRLLFHGRSFAWLGTGTEDTGTEELASALPAGLQKLHLMLESSCLGATALCKALPASLQQLALDLQVTAHTASSTLAQALAAALHGLTVLQLRLADFNMNLSDLRSIATALPSSLSDLRLDLCCRDVGDDGASTLATNLPKGLERLTLCLRDWRFTAVGMRVLAAAVPRSVRQIDVSGSSLTLLEQLEVGEGQVRTFHQSEETESEISTIAGMLPLGQCLHQESTQLQPNEEQRELIEIILGIKASRPLLVSGRRGRGKSATLGMAAAVLLQRTGGRILVTSPSSDASSQLFWAARCFLGDCEKGHGRALFYGKKGSLEFIVPERLAELSRTELKESFLIIDEAAGFPVNFTAHLLQQAGRVLLATTLDGYEGSGNGFLVRALPQLRAARAGLQTRELRTSWRWARGCPLEVLSRAALLLDAVPAAVSPAAAETIARSAVLEAVDRGAIVKDDDRLKEIYGLLRVGHYKTKPSDLETFLDAKGVVWLALRYKNNYYGITISGTEEPVLEEKAQQLRLARCQVAANLTAQTLTRDAGILEASTLRFVRVMRWCLHPNLRGYGLGERLLVESLNRLKSLSVDAVAAHFGATSWLIKLWLRQGARVVHVSHGCDPSSGQHSVSVLIPLTERGRRLCEILEGKLQEELPELLSGPLADLAGDALRELLKAIECPKASFQDQLDSWSFAFGARSLSNCKIALRRVVLQSLQVLTESEDEFSFQDRKSNVKHGKLFLDLLQGRPILSEMQLRQALRHLPMIRDLHPCNQNYGASAGVMAQHYPLYCALHS
;
A
#
# COMPACT_ATOMS: atom_id res chain seq x y z
N LEU A 1 19.30 16.24 -11.55
CA LEU A 1 18.74 16.04 -12.90
C LEU A 1 18.72 17.34 -13.72
N ALA A 2 18.24 18.45 -13.16
CA ALA A 2 18.29 19.76 -13.83
C ALA A 2 19.69 20.24 -14.23
N ASN A 3 20.71 20.01 -13.38
CA ASN A 3 22.10 20.30 -13.76
C ASN A 3 22.58 19.45 -14.95
N ALA A 4 22.09 18.20 -15.07
CA ALA A 4 22.40 17.33 -16.22
C ALA A 4 21.64 17.78 -17.48
N LEU A 5 20.38 18.22 -17.32
CA LEU A 5 19.59 18.86 -18.39
C LEU A 5 20.27 20.14 -18.90
N SER A 6 20.70 21.02 -18.00
CA SER A 6 21.41 22.27 -18.34
C SER A 6 22.74 22.05 -19.02
N ALA A 7 23.42 20.94 -18.75
CA ALA A 7 24.65 20.57 -19.45
C ALA A 7 24.38 19.93 -20.82
N ALA A 8 23.25 19.25 -21.01
CA ALA A 8 22.89 18.55 -22.26
C ALA A 8 22.23 19.46 -23.31
N LEU A 9 21.46 20.46 -22.86
CA LEU A 9 20.64 21.33 -23.71
C LEU A 9 21.37 22.23 -24.73
N PRO A 10 22.61 22.72 -24.48
CA PRO A 10 23.33 23.53 -25.47
C PRO A 10 23.81 22.76 -26.71
N HIS A 11 23.86 21.42 -26.65
CA HIS A 11 24.53 20.59 -27.67
C HIS A 11 23.60 19.90 -28.66
N THR A 12 22.28 19.91 -28.44
CA THR A 12 21.31 19.30 -29.37
C THR A 12 20.64 20.36 -30.23
N THR A 13 21.35 20.82 -31.25
CA THR A 13 20.76 21.48 -32.41
C THR A 13 19.93 20.45 -33.17
N GLN A 14 18.64 20.75 -33.37
CA GLN A 14 17.60 19.97 -34.06
C GLN A 14 16.72 19.05 -33.20
N HIS A 15 15.50 19.58 -32.99
CA HIS A 15 14.21 18.89 -32.97
C HIS A 15 14.04 17.67 -32.05
N ILE A 16 13.15 17.85 -31.07
CA ILE A 16 12.54 16.84 -30.17
C ILE A 16 13.23 16.73 -28.81
N ILE A 17 12.63 17.39 -27.81
CA ILE A 17 12.82 17.05 -26.41
C ILE A 17 11.52 16.37 -25.97
N THR A 18 11.44 15.06 -26.17
CA THR A 18 10.48 14.19 -25.47
C THR A 18 11.23 13.66 -24.26
N TRP A 19 10.98 14.21 -23.08
CA TRP A 19 11.50 13.64 -21.85
C TRP A 19 10.31 13.13 -21.06
N CYS A 20 10.20 11.80 -20.93
CA CYS A 20 9.39 11.17 -19.89
C CYS A 20 10.08 11.46 -18.55
N LEU A 21 9.74 12.61 -17.96
CA LEU A 21 10.31 13.11 -16.74
C LEU A 21 9.28 12.89 -15.64
N LEU A 22 9.49 11.87 -14.80
CA LEU A 22 8.85 11.78 -13.49
C LEU A 22 9.38 12.95 -12.64
N ALA A 23 8.81 14.13 -12.85
CA ALA A 23 9.26 15.38 -12.23
C ALA A 23 8.44 15.64 -10.96
N ASP A 24 9.13 15.81 -9.84
CA ASP A 24 8.60 16.49 -8.66
C ASP A 24 8.71 18.02 -8.86
N ASP A 25 7.94 18.82 -8.10
CA ASP A 25 7.85 20.30 -8.19
C ASP A 25 9.20 21.03 -8.41
N SER A 26 10.27 20.54 -7.77
CA SER A 26 11.61 21.14 -7.84
C SER A 26 12.24 21.10 -9.24
N VAL A 27 11.90 20.11 -10.07
CA VAL A 27 12.44 19.93 -11.42
C VAL A 27 11.74 20.84 -12.44
N LEU A 28 10.43 21.07 -12.27
CA LEU A 28 9.64 21.96 -13.15
C LEU A 28 10.04 23.43 -12.98
N ALA A 29 10.38 23.86 -11.77
CA ALA A 29 10.87 25.21 -11.51
C ALA A 29 12.23 25.48 -12.18
N GLU A 30 13.15 24.50 -12.17
CA GLU A 30 14.44 24.61 -12.86
C GLU A 30 14.27 24.54 -14.39
N LEU A 31 13.34 23.73 -14.91
CA LEU A 31 13.00 23.65 -16.34
C LEU A 31 12.72 25.02 -16.98
N VAL A 32 12.03 25.93 -16.27
CA VAL A 32 11.76 27.31 -16.73
C VAL A 32 13.03 28.08 -17.07
N SER A 33 14.12 27.85 -16.33
CA SER A 33 15.39 28.56 -16.51
C SER A 33 16.23 28.00 -17.66
N VAL A 34 16.07 26.72 -17.98
CA VAL A 34 16.95 25.99 -18.89
C VAL A 34 16.30 25.69 -20.26
N THR A 35 14.98 25.81 -20.40
CA THR A 35 14.28 25.48 -21.65
C THR A 35 14.70 26.41 -22.81
N PRO A 36 15.14 25.86 -23.96
CA PRO A 36 15.52 26.66 -25.12
C PRO A 36 14.34 27.43 -25.72
N LYS A 37 14.52 28.73 -26.02
CA LYS A 37 13.47 29.57 -26.64
C LYS A 37 13.02 29.09 -28.03
N HIS A 38 13.85 28.34 -28.74
CA HIS A 38 13.60 27.84 -30.10
C HIS A 38 12.98 26.43 -30.14
N LEU A 39 12.50 25.92 -29.00
CA LEU A 39 11.92 24.59 -28.93
C LEU A 39 10.65 24.50 -29.79
N THR A 40 10.57 23.48 -30.64
CA THR A 40 9.42 23.25 -31.55
C THR A 40 8.48 22.15 -31.07
N ARG A 41 8.93 21.27 -30.16
CA ARG A 41 8.12 20.19 -29.59
C ARG A 41 8.45 19.99 -28.11
N LEU A 42 7.44 19.90 -27.25
CA LEU A 42 7.57 19.68 -25.81
C LEU A 42 6.65 18.52 -25.40
N GLY A 43 7.23 17.46 -24.81
CA GLY A 43 6.49 16.35 -24.24
C GLY A 43 6.89 16.13 -22.78
N LEU A 44 5.92 16.17 -21.86
CA LEU A 44 6.10 15.90 -20.44
C LEU A 44 5.12 14.81 -20.00
N ASP A 45 5.63 13.74 -19.41
CA ASP A 45 4.83 12.67 -18.79
C ASP A 45 5.07 12.71 -17.27
N LEU A 46 4.07 13.14 -16.51
CA LEU A 46 4.20 13.50 -15.09
C LEU A 46 3.48 12.48 -14.19
N ASN A 47 3.99 12.27 -12.98
CA ASN A 47 3.35 11.37 -12.00
C ASN A 47 2.09 11.97 -11.37
N SER A 48 2.14 13.28 -11.09
CA SER A 48 1.06 14.07 -10.52
C SER A 48 1.07 15.45 -11.18
N PHE A 49 -0.09 16.10 -11.27
CA PHE A 49 -0.22 17.45 -11.82
C PHE A 49 -1.02 18.33 -10.89
N SER A 50 -0.34 19.18 -10.15
CA SER A 50 -0.97 20.16 -9.28
C SER A 50 -1.21 21.48 -10.02
N CYS A 51 -1.99 22.37 -9.40
CA CYS A 51 -2.12 23.78 -9.82
C CYS A 51 -0.77 24.48 -9.95
N ARG A 52 0.16 24.17 -9.05
CA ARG A 52 1.51 24.74 -9.08
C ARG A 52 2.31 24.25 -10.30
N ASP A 53 2.11 23.00 -10.70
CA ASP A 53 2.77 22.42 -11.88
C ASP A 53 2.21 23.02 -13.17
N ALA A 54 0.89 23.23 -13.23
CA ALA A 54 0.25 23.93 -14.33
C ALA A 54 0.81 25.35 -14.50
N HIS A 55 0.98 26.09 -13.40
CA HIS A 55 1.62 27.42 -13.39
C HIS A 55 3.08 27.38 -13.87
N ALA A 56 3.86 26.41 -13.40
CA ALA A 56 5.24 26.25 -13.83
C ALA A 56 5.34 25.94 -15.33
N VAL A 57 4.51 25.01 -15.83
CA VAL A 57 4.44 24.63 -17.24
C VAL A 57 3.96 25.78 -18.11
N ALA A 58 2.94 26.53 -17.67
CA ALA A 58 2.46 27.72 -18.37
C ALA A 58 3.59 28.75 -18.57
N ARG A 59 4.41 28.99 -17.53
CA ARG A 59 5.60 29.85 -17.63
C ARG A 59 6.68 29.31 -18.58
N VAL A 60 6.87 27.99 -18.66
CA VAL A 60 7.76 27.37 -19.66
C VAL A 60 7.22 27.65 -21.07
N ILE A 61 5.95 27.34 -21.32
CA ILE A 61 5.32 27.45 -22.65
C ILE A 61 5.33 28.91 -23.11
N ALA A 62 4.98 29.86 -22.24
CA ALA A 62 4.97 31.29 -22.55
C ALA A 62 6.35 31.82 -22.99
N ARG A 63 7.45 31.16 -22.59
CA ARG A 63 8.82 31.53 -22.96
C ARG A 63 9.27 30.93 -24.31
N VAL A 64 8.56 29.92 -24.82
CA VAL A 64 8.88 29.19 -26.05
C VAL A 64 7.94 29.63 -27.18
N THR A 65 8.36 30.64 -27.94
CA THR A 65 7.53 31.23 -29.00
C THR A 65 7.43 30.37 -30.27
N GLY A 66 8.30 29.36 -30.43
CA GLY A 66 8.37 28.50 -31.61
C GLY A 66 7.65 27.15 -31.49
N LEU A 67 6.93 26.90 -30.40
CA LEU A 67 6.36 25.59 -30.09
C LEU A 67 5.22 25.22 -31.06
N ARG A 68 5.36 24.07 -31.73
CA ARG A 68 4.40 23.51 -32.69
C ARG A 68 3.70 22.26 -32.18
N GLU A 69 4.31 21.51 -31.28
CA GLU A 69 3.71 20.31 -30.68
C GLU A 69 3.86 20.33 -29.15
N LEU A 70 2.76 20.15 -28.43
CA LEU A 70 2.74 20.07 -26.97
C LEU A 70 2.04 18.78 -26.53
N ARG A 71 2.68 18.02 -25.65
CA ARG A 71 2.13 16.80 -25.03
C ARG A 71 2.34 16.85 -23.53
N LEU A 72 1.25 16.80 -22.75
CA LEU A 72 1.26 16.72 -21.29
C LEU A 72 0.41 15.52 -20.87
N LEU A 73 1.04 14.45 -20.36
CA LEU A 73 0.35 13.24 -19.89
C LEU A 73 0.61 12.94 -18.43
N PHE A 74 -0.27 12.14 -17.83
CA PHE A 74 -0.24 11.85 -16.39
C PHE A 74 -0.43 10.35 -16.12
N HIS A 75 0.35 9.80 -15.19
CA HIS A 75 0.39 8.35 -14.90
C HIS A 75 0.06 7.95 -13.44
N GLY A 76 -0.36 8.89 -12.60
CA GLY A 76 -0.71 8.64 -11.18
C GLY A 76 -2.14 8.13 -10.95
N ARG A 77 -2.32 7.32 -9.89
CA ARG A 77 -3.63 6.75 -9.42
C ARG A 77 -4.45 7.68 -8.51
N SER A 78 -4.06 8.94 -8.40
CA SER A 78 -4.79 9.94 -7.63
C SER A 78 -4.66 11.23 -8.41
N PHE A 79 -5.78 11.71 -8.96
CA PHE A 79 -5.81 13.07 -9.44
C PHE A 79 -5.54 13.99 -8.24
N ALA A 80 -4.42 14.70 -8.31
CA ALA A 80 -4.08 15.71 -7.33
C ALA A 80 -4.85 16.96 -7.75
N TRP A 81 -5.88 17.30 -6.97
CA TRP A 81 -6.79 18.42 -7.18
C TRP A 81 -6.07 19.68 -7.70
N LEU A 82 -6.51 20.21 -8.85
CA LEU A 82 -5.94 21.39 -9.50
C LEU A 82 -6.38 22.75 -8.88
N GLY A 83 -6.78 22.78 -7.61
CA GLY A 83 -6.88 24.04 -6.85
C GLY A 83 -6.65 23.84 -5.35
N THR A 84 -7.03 24.80 -4.51
CA THR A 84 -7.63 24.52 -3.17
C THR A 84 -8.65 25.66 -2.91
N GLY A 85 -9.73 25.74 -3.69
CA GLY A 85 -10.66 26.88 -3.74
C GLY A 85 -11.43 27.00 -5.07
N THR A 86 -12.44 27.88 -5.11
CA THR A 86 -13.36 28.17 -6.24
C THR A 86 -12.71 28.82 -7.48
N GLU A 87 -11.39 28.73 -7.64
CA GLU A 87 -10.65 29.35 -8.75
C GLU A 87 -9.62 28.35 -9.31
N ASP A 88 -9.92 27.78 -10.47
CA ASP A 88 -9.06 26.86 -11.24
C ASP A 88 -7.99 27.66 -12.02
N THR A 89 -7.19 28.43 -11.28
CA THR A 89 -6.23 29.38 -11.87
C THR A 89 -5.17 28.68 -12.72
N GLY A 90 -4.82 27.43 -12.42
CA GLY A 90 -3.79 26.66 -13.15
C GLY A 90 -4.21 26.31 -14.57
N THR A 91 -5.45 25.83 -14.76
CA THR A 91 -5.95 25.49 -16.10
C THR A 91 -6.14 26.74 -16.96
N GLU A 92 -6.63 27.83 -16.35
CA GLU A 92 -6.78 29.12 -17.03
C GLU A 92 -5.43 29.73 -17.44
N GLU A 93 -4.42 29.65 -16.57
CA GLU A 93 -3.09 30.16 -16.90
C GLU A 93 -2.43 29.31 -18.00
N LEU A 94 -2.56 27.98 -17.93
CA LEU A 94 -2.11 27.09 -19.00
C LEU A 94 -2.81 27.39 -20.33
N ALA A 95 -4.12 27.63 -20.31
CA ALA A 95 -4.90 28.03 -21.47
C ALA A 95 -4.36 29.33 -22.08
N SER A 96 -4.10 30.34 -21.25
CA SER A 96 -3.55 31.63 -21.70
C SER A 96 -2.13 31.53 -22.27
N ALA A 97 -1.37 30.52 -21.85
CA ALA A 97 0.00 30.30 -22.30
C ALA A 97 0.10 29.54 -23.64
N LEU A 98 -0.99 28.96 -24.15
CA LEU A 98 -0.95 28.18 -25.39
C LEU A 98 -0.47 29.03 -26.59
N PRO A 99 0.56 28.58 -27.34
CA PRO A 99 1.09 29.34 -28.46
C PRO A 99 0.10 29.36 -29.63
N ALA A 100 -0.10 30.54 -30.24
CA ALA A 100 -0.99 30.70 -31.41
C ALA A 100 -0.60 29.83 -32.63
N GLY A 101 0.68 29.45 -32.74
CA GLY A 101 1.22 28.63 -33.83
C GLY A 101 1.22 27.12 -33.59
N LEU A 102 0.60 26.65 -32.50
CA LEU A 102 0.59 25.23 -32.12
C LEU A 102 -0.24 24.39 -33.12
N GLN A 103 0.37 23.34 -33.65
CA GLN A 103 -0.23 22.44 -34.64
C GLN A 103 -0.73 21.13 -34.03
N LYS A 104 -0.09 20.65 -32.96
CA LYS A 104 -0.49 19.41 -32.26
C LYS A 104 -0.56 19.64 -30.77
N LEU A 105 -1.65 19.21 -30.17
CA LEU A 105 -1.86 19.30 -28.72
C LEU A 105 -2.37 17.97 -28.20
N HIS A 106 -1.68 17.42 -27.20
CA HIS A 106 -2.14 16.27 -26.43
C HIS A 106 -2.14 16.65 -24.95
N LEU A 107 -3.32 16.79 -24.36
CA LEU A 107 -3.50 17.15 -22.96
C LEU A 107 -4.38 16.10 -22.27
N MET A 108 -3.93 15.63 -21.12
CA MET A 108 -4.74 14.87 -20.17
C MET A 108 -4.86 15.71 -18.90
N LEU A 109 -6.03 16.09 -18.40
CA LEU A 109 -6.13 17.01 -17.25
C LEU A 109 -7.38 16.70 -16.42
N GLU A 110 -7.31 16.94 -15.10
CA GLU A 110 -8.50 17.09 -14.27
C GLU A 110 -8.74 18.59 -14.06
N SER A 111 -9.95 19.08 -14.35
CA SER A 111 -10.25 20.52 -14.27
C SER A 111 -11.70 20.76 -13.87
N SER A 112 -11.96 21.94 -13.29
CA SER A 112 -13.32 22.45 -13.14
C SER A 112 -13.98 22.72 -14.51
N CYS A 113 -15.30 22.79 -14.54
CA CYS A 113 -16.01 23.14 -15.77
C CYS A 113 -15.59 24.53 -16.31
N LEU A 114 -15.25 25.48 -15.44
CA LEU A 114 -14.81 26.83 -15.83
C LEU A 114 -13.42 26.80 -16.46
N GLY A 115 -12.45 26.14 -15.83
CA GLY A 115 -11.09 25.97 -16.35
C GLY A 115 -11.07 25.22 -17.69
N ALA A 116 -11.82 24.13 -17.81
CA ALA A 116 -11.98 23.41 -19.06
C ALA A 116 -12.61 24.28 -20.16
N THR A 117 -13.57 25.16 -19.82
CA THR A 117 -14.19 26.09 -20.77
C THR A 117 -13.20 27.15 -21.24
N ALA A 118 -12.38 27.69 -20.33
CA ALA A 118 -11.33 28.63 -20.66
C ALA A 118 -10.27 28.00 -21.58
N LEU A 119 -9.87 26.75 -21.29
CA LEU A 119 -8.96 25.98 -22.13
C LEU A 119 -9.51 25.81 -23.55
N CYS A 120 -10.77 25.38 -23.69
CA CYS A 120 -11.39 25.21 -25.00
C CYS A 120 -11.43 26.51 -25.80
N LYS A 121 -11.74 27.65 -25.14
CA LYS A 121 -11.75 28.98 -25.79
C LYS A 121 -10.36 29.46 -26.22
N ALA A 122 -9.30 28.99 -25.54
CA ALA A 122 -7.93 29.38 -25.83
C ALA A 122 -7.23 28.45 -26.84
N LEU A 123 -7.90 27.39 -27.31
CA LEU A 123 -7.31 26.48 -28.30
C LEU A 123 -6.95 27.24 -29.59
N PRO A 124 -5.70 27.14 -30.07
CA PRO A 124 -5.24 27.95 -31.18
C PRO A 124 -5.81 27.49 -32.52
N ALA A 125 -6.15 28.43 -33.38
CA ALA A 125 -6.78 28.14 -34.67
C ALA A 125 -5.89 27.38 -35.67
N SER A 126 -4.59 27.31 -35.41
CA SER A 126 -3.61 26.60 -36.26
C SER A 126 -3.51 25.10 -35.94
N LEU A 127 -4.30 24.60 -34.98
CA LEU A 127 -4.28 23.21 -34.57
C LEU A 127 -4.76 22.29 -35.70
N GLN A 128 -4.02 21.21 -35.93
CA GLN A 128 -4.37 20.16 -36.89
C GLN A 128 -4.65 18.83 -36.19
N GLN A 129 -4.09 18.60 -35.00
CA GLN A 129 -4.28 17.40 -34.20
C GLN A 129 -4.58 17.76 -32.75
N LEU A 130 -5.74 17.34 -32.27
CA LEU A 130 -6.16 17.50 -30.87
C LEU A 130 -6.35 16.14 -30.23
N ALA A 131 -5.66 15.88 -29.13
CA ALA A 131 -5.97 14.81 -28.20
C ALA A 131 -6.23 15.43 -26.83
N LEU A 132 -7.47 15.35 -26.37
CA LEU A 132 -7.94 16.02 -25.17
C LEU A 132 -8.68 15.00 -24.29
N ASP A 133 -8.05 14.63 -23.18
CA ASP A 133 -8.62 13.79 -22.12
C ASP A 133 -8.90 14.68 -20.90
N LEU A 134 -10.16 15.05 -20.71
CA LEU A 134 -10.59 15.92 -19.62
C LEU A 134 -11.47 15.13 -18.65
N GLN A 135 -11.04 15.10 -17.39
CA GLN A 135 -11.90 14.71 -16.28
C GLN A 135 -12.46 15.97 -15.63
N VAL A 136 -13.78 16.14 -15.68
CA VAL A 136 -14.45 17.36 -15.20
C VAL A 136 -15.08 17.11 -13.85
N THR A 137 -14.57 17.76 -12.81
CA THR A 137 -15.06 17.59 -11.44
C THR A 137 -16.19 18.58 -11.13
N ALA A 138 -17.45 18.30 -11.48
CA ALA A 138 -18.61 19.04 -10.92
C ALA A 138 -19.98 18.38 -11.17
N HIS A 139 -20.87 18.50 -10.18
CA HIS A 139 -22.28 18.07 -10.18
C HIS A 139 -23.27 19.04 -10.86
N THR A 140 -22.78 20.04 -11.60
CA THR A 140 -23.64 21.02 -12.30
C THR A 140 -23.36 21.00 -13.80
N ALA A 141 -24.32 20.50 -14.57
CA ALA A 141 -24.27 20.56 -16.03
C ALA A 141 -24.21 22.02 -16.49
N SER A 142 -23.17 22.36 -17.23
CA SER A 142 -23.02 23.66 -17.87
C SER A 142 -22.88 23.42 -19.37
N SER A 143 -23.92 23.76 -20.12
CA SER A 143 -23.95 23.76 -21.59
C SER A 143 -22.86 24.65 -22.21
N THR A 144 -22.20 25.49 -21.41
CA THR A 144 -21.14 26.39 -21.88
C THR A 144 -19.84 25.66 -22.26
N LEU A 145 -19.52 24.53 -21.63
CA LEU A 145 -18.33 23.75 -21.98
C LEU A 145 -18.49 23.07 -23.34
N ALA A 146 -19.63 22.42 -23.59
CA ALA A 146 -19.92 21.77 -24.86
C ALA A 146 -19.92 22.79 -26.03
N GLN A 147 -20.47 23.99 -25.81
CA GLN A 147 -20.42 25.08 -26.78
C GLN A 147 -19.01 25.59 -27.04
N ALA A 148 -18.20 25.79 -25.98
CA ALA A 148 -16.82 26.22 -26.13
C ALA A 148 -15.96 25.17 -26.84
N LEU A 149 -16.16 23.90 -26.52
CA LEU A 149 -15.51 22.79 -27.20
C LEU A 149 -15.92 22.76 -28.69
N ALA A 150 -17.22 22.80 -28.99
CA ALA A 150 -17.73 22.84 -30.35
C ALA A 150 -17.13 24.00 -31.17
N ALA A 151 -17.01 25.19 -30.59
CA ALA A 151 -16.38 26.33 -31.25
C ALA A 151 -14.89 26.12 -31.55
N ALA A 152 -14.20 25.25 -30.81
CA ALA A 152 -12.77 24.98 -30.96
C ALA A 152 -12.44 23.85 -31.95
N LEU A 153 -13.43 23.06 -32.40
CA LEU A 153 -13.22 21.89 -33.26
C LEU A 153 -13.02 22.23 -34.74
N HIS A 154 -12.46 23.38 -35.11
CA HIS A 154 -12.33 23.74 -36.53
C HIS A 154 -10.96 23.40 -37.12
N GLY A 155 -10.90 22.97 -38.39
CA GLY A 155 -9.63 22.76 -39.12
C GLY A 155 -8.80 21.54 -38.72
N LEU A 156 -9.34 20.65 -37.86
CA LEU A 156 -8.65 19.45 -37.40
C LEU A 156 -8.64 18.34 -38.45
N THR A 157 -7.56 17.56 -38.47
CA THR A 157 -7.39 16.33 -39.26
C THR A 157 -7.42 15.07 -38.38
N VAL A 158 -7.06 15.22 -37.10
CA VAL A 158 -7.10 14.18 -36.07
C VAL A 158 -7.75 14.77 -34.83
N LEU A 159 -8.78 14.10 -34.32
CA LEU A 159 -9.46 14.44 -33.08
C LEU A 159 -9.59 13.22 -32.18
N GLN A 160 -9.02 13.29 -30.99
CA GLN A 160 -9.24 12.35 -29.90
C GLN A 160 -9.83 13.11 -28.72
N LEU A 161 -11.05 12.79 -28.35
CA LEU A 161 -11.76 13.48 -27.29
C LEU A 161 -12.28 12.47 -26.28
N ARG A 162 -11.82 12.61 -25.04
CA ARG A 162 -12.31 11.85 -23.89
C ARG A 162 -12.81 12.83 -22.84
N LEU A 163 -14.09 12.72 -22.48
CA LEU A 163 -14.71 13.52 -21.44
C LEU A 163 -15.24 12.58 -20.36
N ALA A 164 -14.49 12.45 -19.27
CA ALA A 164 -14.84 11.63 -18.11
C ALA A 164 -15.62 12.45 -17.06
N ASP A 165 -16.56 11.80 -16.37
CA ASP A 165 -17.39 12.38 -15.29
C ASP A 165 -18.23 13.61 -15.66
N PHE A 166 -18.36 13.92 -16.95
CA PHE A 166 -19.23 14.98 -17.47
C PHE A 166 -20.59 14.41 -17.89
N ASN A 167 -21.67 14.77 -17.19
CA ASN A 167 -23.01 14.30 -17.53
C ASN A 167 -23.58 15.03 -18.75
N MET A 168 -23.21 14.57 -19.95
CA MET A 168 -23.59 15.18 -21.22
C MET A 168 -25.04 14.87 -21.58
N ASN A 169 -25.83 15.91 -21.88
CA ASN A 169 -27.20 15.74 -22.39
C ASN A 169 -27.22 15.69 -23.94
N LEU A 170 -28.39 15.42 -24.54
CA LEU A 170 -28.54 15.36 -25.99
C LEU A 170 -28.22 16.67 -26.71
N SER A 171 -28.50 17.83 -26.10
CA SER A 171 -28.19 19.13 -26.71
C SER A 171 -26.69 19.40 -26.78
N ASP A 172 -25.94 18.99 -25.74
CA ASP A 172 -24.49 19.09 -25.69
C ASP A 172 -23.84 18.17 -26.74
N LEU A 173 -24.32 16.93 -26.86
CA LEU A 173 -23.86 16.00 -27.90
C LEU A 173 -24.13 16.55 -29.29
N ARG A 174 -25.32 17.14 -29.53
CA ARG A 174 -25.67 17.78 -30.80
C ARG A 174 -24.68 18.89 -31.13
N SER A 175 -24.36 19.77 -30.19
CA SER A 175 -23.39 20.85 -30.41
C SER A 175 -22.03 20.31 -30.83
N ILE A 176 -21.50 19.30 -30.14
CA ILE A 176 -20.20 18.70 -30.46
C ILE A 176 -20.25 17.97 -31.80
N ALA A 177 -21.28 17.15 -32.04
CA ALA A 177 -21.44 16.39 -33.27
C ALA A 177 -21.53 17.29 -34.50
N THR A 178 -22.34 18.36 -34.45
CA THR A 178 -22.49 19.30 -35.57
C THR A 178 -21.23 20.11 -35.86
N ALA A 179 -20.32 20.21 -34.88
CA ALA A 179 -19.07 20.96 -35.01
C ALA A 179 -17.89 20.10 -35.47
N LEU A 180 -18.08 18.80 -35.68
CA LEU A 180 -17.01 17.92 -36.19
C LEU A 180 -16.56 18.41 -37.59
N PRO A 181 -15.27 18.71 -37.79
CA PRO A 181 -14.81 19.27 -39.05
C PRO A 181 -14.79 18.20 -40.14
N SER A 182 -15.20 18.58 -41.35
CA SER A 182 -15.25 17.69 -42.51
C SER A 182 -13.86 17.20 -42.97
N SER A 183 -12.79 17.86 -42.53
CA SER A 183 -11.39 17.52 -42.77
C SER A 183 -10.84 16.37 -41.92
N LEU A 184 -11.63 15.82 -40.98
CA LEU A 184 -11.17 14.72 -40.12
C LEU A 184 -10.90 13.44 -40.91
N SER A 185 -9.68 12.91 -40.72
CA SER A 185 -9.24 11.58 -41.17
C SER A 185 -9.26 10.55 -40.04
N ASP A 186 -9.11 11.00 -38.79
CA ASP A 186 -9.07 10.15 -37.60
C ASP A 186 -9.90 10.77 -36.47
N LEU A 187 -10.88 10.01 -35.99
CA LEU A 187 -11.80 10.43 -34.93
C LEU A 187 -11.89 9.36 -33.84
N ARG A 188 -11.54 9.74 -32.62
CA ARG A 188 -11.78 8.95 -31.41
C ARG A 188 -12.66 9.73 -30.44
N LEU A 189 -13.80 9.14 -30.08
CA LEU A 189 -14.76 9.72 -29.13
C LEU A 189 -14.97 8.76 -27.96
N ASP A 190 -14.71 9.23 -26.75
CA ASP A 190 -15.06 8.57 -25.48
C ASP A 190 -15.85 9.58 -24.62
N LEU A 191 -17.18 9.56 -24.77
CA LEU A 191 -18.09 10.54 -24.19
C LEU A 191 -19.02 9.85 -23.19
N CYS A 192 -19.11 10.38 -21.97
CA CYS A 192 -20.04 9.92 -20.94
C CYS A 192 -21.49 10.39 -21.25
N CYS A 193 -22.24 9.60 -22.01
CA CYS A 193 -23.58 9.94 -22.50
C CYS A 193 -24.67 9.02 -21.92
N ARG A 194 -25.01 9.19 -20.63
CA ARG A 194 -25.93 8.27 -19.93
C ARG A 194 -27.40 8.35 -20.37
N ASP A 195 -27.87 9.52 -20.81
CA ASP A 195 -29.30 9.78 -21.06
C ASP A 195 -29.63 10.17 -22.52
N VAL A 196 -28.80 9.79 -23.50
CA VAL A 196 -28.91 10.31 -24.87
C VAL A 196 -29.69 9.40 -25.84
N GLY A 197 -29.86 8.11 -25.53
CA GLY A 197 -30.78 7.24 -26.29
C GLY A 197 -30.40 6.99 -27.75
N ASP A 198 -31.37 6.43 -28.52
CA ASP A 198 -31.28 6.25 -29.97
C ASP A 198 -31.16 7.60 -30.72
N ASP A 199 -31.68 8.68 -30.14
CA ASP A 199 -31.57 10.04 -30.67
C ASP A 199 -30.11 10.54 -30.67
N GLY A 200 -29.31 10.13 -29.68
CA GLY A 200 -27.88 10.38 -29.64
C GLY A 200 -27.11 9.66 -30.73
N ALA A 201 -27.43 8.37 -30.91
CA ALA A 201 -26.85 7.56 -31.97
C ALA A 201 -27.16 8.15 -33.35
N SER A 202 -28.41 8.60 -33.56
CA SER A 202 -28.84 9.28 -34.80
C SER A 202 -28.17 10.64 -34.99
N THR A 203 -27.94 11.38 -33.91
CA THR A 203 -27.23 12.66 -33.93
C THR A 203 -25.79 12.48 -34.38
N LEU A 204 -25.06 11.50 -33.83
CA LEU A 204 -23.71 11.18 -34.33
C LEU A 204 -23.75 10.69 -35.77
N ALA A 205 -24.64 9.75 -36.08
CA ALA A 205 -24.81 9.17 -37.42
C ALA A 205 -24.91 10.25 -38.51
N THR A 206 -25.75 11.25 -38.29
CA THR A 206 -26.00 12.31 -39.26
C THR A 206 -24.83 13.29 -39.44
N ASN A 207 -23.89 13.35 -38.50
CA ASN A 207 -22.80 14.34 -38.48
C ASN A 207 -21.39 13.74 -38.59
N LEU A 208 -21.24 12.42 -38.79
CA LEU A 208 -19.93 11.81 -39.02
C LEU A 208 -19.27 12.36 -40.31
N PRO A 209 -18.02 12.85 -40.26
CA PRO A 209 -17.31 13.33 -41.44
C PRO A 209 -17.12 12.24 -42.49
N LYS A 210 -17.54 12.51 -43.74
CA LYS A 210 -17.49 11.53 -44.84
C LYS A 210 -16.08 11.10 -45.26
N GLY A 211 -15.05 11.86 -44.89
CA GLY A 211 -13.64 11.61 -45.22
C GLY A 211 -12.87 10.74 -44.22
N LEU A 212 -13.52 10.24 -43.16
CA LEU A 212 -12.85 9.48 -42.09
C LEU A 212 -12.20 8.20 -42.59
N GLU A 213 -10.95 7.96 -42.19
CA GLU A 213 -10.20 6.71 -42.43
C GLU A 213 -10.13 5.83 -41.18
N ARG A 214 -10.11 6.43 -39.99
CA ARG A 214 -10.11 5.74 -38.69
C ARG A 214 -11.21 6.28 -37.79
N LEU A 215 -11.98 5.38 -37.20
CA LEU A 215 -13.07 5.72 -36.28
C LEU A 215 -12.99 4.85 -35.03
N THR A 216 -12.87 5.48 -33.87
CA THR A 216 -12.93 4.81 -32.56
C THR A 216 -14.07 5.39 -31.74
N LEU A 217 -15.05 4.57 -31.39
CA LEU A 217 -16.19 4.96 -30.58
C LEU A 217 -16.24 4.14 -29.30
N CYS A 218 -16.03 4.79 -28.16
CA CYS A 218 -16.27 4.19 -26.86
C CYS A 218 -17.72 4.49 -26.43
N LEU A 219 -18.57 3.46 -26.49
CA LEU A 219 -20.01 3.52 -26.25
C LEU A 219 -20.40 2.90 -24.91
N ARG A 220 -19.46 2.80 -23.95
CA ARG A 220 -19.67 2.12 -22.65
C ARG A 220 -20.84 2.69 -21.85
N ASP A 221 -20.95 4.01 -21.78
CA ASP A 221 -21.97 4.72 -21.00
C ASP A 221 -23.24 5.05 -21.80
N TRP A 222 -23.33 4.61 -23.06
CA TRP A 222 -24.42 4.98 -23.95
C TRP A 222 -25.61 4.03 -23.80
N ARG A 223 -26.79 4.58 -23.47
CA ARG A 223 -28.04 3.81 -23.34
C ARG A 223 -28.91 3.90 -24.60
N PHE A 224 -28.58 3.18 -25.67
CA PHE A 224 -29.41 3.09 -26.90
C PHE A 224 -29.83 1.64 -27.20
N THR A 225 -30.86 1.47 -28.04
CA THR A 225 -31.40 0.18 -28.45
C THR A 225 -30.70 -0.36 -29.71
N ALA A 226 -31.10 -1.56 -30.16
CA ALA A 226 -30.71 -2.11 -31.45
C ALA A 226 -30.94 -1.16 -32.63
N VAL A 227 -31.98 -0.32 -32.55
CA VAL A 227 -32.36 0.63 -33.60
C VAL A 227 -31.33 1.75 -33.72
N GLY A 228 -30.97 2.40 -32.61
CA GLY A 228 -29.94 3.45 -32.61
C GLY A 228 -28.58 2.95 -33.08
N MET A 229 -28.20 1.72 -32.69
CA MET A 229 -26.96 1.11 -33.17
C MET A 229 -26.98 0.96 -34.70
N ARG A 230 -28.04 0.37 -35.27
CA ARG A 230 -28.15 0.18 -36.73
C ARG A 230 -28.06 1.51 -37.47
N VAL A 231 -28.66 2.57 -36.94
CA VAL A 231 -28.58 3.92 -37.52
C VAL A 231 -27.15 4.45 -37.51
N LEU A 232 -26.46 4.37 -36.36
CA LEU A 232 -25.06 4.83 -36.23
C LEU A 232 -24.14 4.10 -37.20
N ALA A 233 -24.37 2.81 -37.35
CA ALA A 233 -23.45 1.97 -38.05
C ALA A 233 -23.72 1.92 -39.57
N ALA A 234 -24.96 2.16 -40.00
CA ALA A 234 -25.27 2.49 -41.40
C ALA A 234 -24.66 3.83 -41.84
N ALA A 235 -24.37 4.73 -40.90
CA ALA A 235 -23.79 6.03 -41.18
C ALA A 235 -22.26 6.07 -41.17
N VAL A 236 -21.58 4.96 -40.85
CA VAL A 236 -20.12 4.88 -40.92
C VAL A 236 -19.68 5.10 -42.37
N PRO A 237 -18.81 6.09 -42.64
CA PRO A 237 -18.34 6.35 -44.00
C PRO A 237 -17.60 5.15 -44.60
N ARG A 238 -17.80 4.89 -45.90
CA ARG A 238 -17.10 3.79 -46.62
C ARG A 238 -15.59 3.95 -46.67
N SER A 239 -15.10 5.18 -46.48
CA SER A 239 -13.68 5.54 -46.38
C SER A 239 -13.00 5.00 -45.12
N VAL A 240 -13.77 4.63 -44.08
CA VAL A 240 -13.22 4.10 -42.82
C VAL A 240 -12.61 2.73 -43.07
N ARG A 241 -11.30 2.60 -42.86
CA ARG A 241 -10.55 1.34 -43.01
C ARG A 241 -10.40 0.59 -41.69
N GLN A 242 -10.45 1.32 -40.59
CA GLN A 242 -10.33 0.78 -39.24
C GLN A 242 -11.45 1.36 -38.37
N ILE A 243 -12.29 0.47 -37.84
CA ILE A 243 -13.31 0.82 -36.86
C ILE A 243 -13.08 0.04 -35.57
N ASP A 244 -13.03 0.77 -34.47
CA ASP A 244 -12.93 0.23 -33.12
C ASP A 244 -14.12 0.69 -32.29
N VAL A 245 -14.91 -0.26 -31.81
CA VAL A 245 -16.08 0.02 -30.98
C VAL A 245 -15.99 -0.79 -29.69
N SER A 246 -16.09 -0.11 -28.56
CA SER A 246 -16.09 -0.72 -27.24
C SER A 246 -17.34 -0.35 -26.45
N GLY A 247 -18.02 -1.30 -25.81
CA GLY A 247 -19.23 -1.02 -25.02
C GLY A 247 -19.90 -2.26 -24.41
N SER A 248 -20.84 -2.04 -23.50
CA SER A 248 -21.57 -3.11 -22.77
C SER A 248 -22.63 -3.83 -23.61
N SER A 249 -23.09 -3.23 -24.71
CA SER A 249 -24.11 -3.77 -25.64
C SER A 249 -23.54 -4.32 -26.96
N LEU A 250 -22.34 -4.93 -26.93
CA LEU A 250 -21.63 -5.45 -28.12
C LEU A 250 -22.36 -6.60 -28.83
N THR A 251 -23.33 -7.27 -28.21
CA THR A 251 -24.13 -8.35 -28.84
C THR A 251 -24.97 -7.87 -30.02
N LEU A 252 -25.14 -6.56 -30.20
CA LEU A 252 -25.88 -5.94 -31.32
C LEU A 252 -24.97 -5.51 -32.50
N LEU A 253 -23.65 -5.51 -32.33
CA LEU A 253 -22.67 -5.05 -33.33
C LEU A 253 -22.26 -6.14 -34.34
N GLU A 254 -22.46 -7.42 -34.02
CA GLU A 254 -22.14 -8.55 -34.91
C GLU A 254 -23.00 -8.59 -36.20
N GLN A 255 -24.14 -7.87 -36.24
CA GLN A 255 -25.04 -7.81 -37.40
C GLN A 255 -24.69 -6.71 -38.41
N LEU A 256 -23.52 -6.10 -38.31
CA LEU A 256 -23.15 -4.99 -39.18
C LEU A 256 -22.60 -5.41 -40.54
N GLU A 257 -23.33 -5.10 -41.61
CA GLU A 257 -22.84 -5.15 -42.99
C GLU A 257 -22.13 -3.84 -43.37
N VAL A 258 -20.91 -3.62 -42.88
CA VAL A 258 -19.99 -2.62 -43.46
C VAL A 258 -19.12 -3.31 -44.51
N GLY A 259 -19.04 -2.73 -45.71
CA GLY A 259 -18.58 -3.39 -46.95
C GLY A 259 -17.20 -4.07 -46.91
N GLU A 260 -16.97 -4.95 -47.89
CA GLU A 260 -15.76 -5.78 -48.02
C GLU A 260 -14.45 -4.95 -47.99
N GLY A 261 -13.49 -5.36 -47.15
CA GLY A 261 -12.14 -4.78 -47.08
C GLY A 261 -11.82 -3.93 -45.83
N GLN A 262 -12.72 -3.81 -44.85
CA GLN A 262 -12.51 -3.05 -43.62
C GLN A 262 -12.04 -3.93 -42.44
N VAL A 263 -11.07 -3.45 -41.66
CA VAL A 263 -10.59 -4.13 -40.44
C VAL A 263 -11.47 -3.69 -39.27
N ARG A 264 -12.09 -4.66 -38.60
CA ARG A 264 -12.92 -4.43 -37.40
C ARG A 264 -12.24 -5.00 -36.17
N THR A 265 -12.13 -4.18 -35.14
CA THR A 265 -11.74 -4.62 -33.80
C THR A 265 -12.87 -4.28 -32.85
N PHE A 266 -13.41 -5.30 -32.18
CA PHE A 266 -14.41 -5.12 -31.15
C PHE A 266 -13.78 -5.42 -29.80
N HIS A 267 -13.81 -4.46 -28.89
CA HIS A 267 -13.25 -4.61 -27.55
C HIS A 267 -14.38 -4.62 -26.52
N GLN A 268 -14.68 -5.80 -25.96
CA GLN A 268 -15.55 -5.91 -24.79
C GLN A 268 -14.75 -5.47 -23.57
N SER A 269 -14.92 -4.21 -23.17
CA SER A 269 -14.12 -3.62 -22.10
C SER A 269 -14.63 -4.11 -20.74
N GLU A 270 -13.72 -4.77 -20.03
CA GLU A 270 -13.79 -4.99 -18.59
C GLU A 270 -13.09 -3.82 -17.94
N GLU A 271 -13.74 -3.18 -16.96
CA GLU A 271 -13.23 -2.03 -16.21
C GLU A 271 -11.75 -2.18 -15.85
N THR A 272 -10.90 -1.54 -16.65
CA THR A 272 -9.49 -1.30 -16.38
C THR A 272 -9.16 0.07 -16.95
N GLU A 273 -8.92 1.05 -16.08
CA GLU A 273 -8.48 2.40 -16.41
C GLU A 273 -7.01 2.45 -16.88
N SER A 274 -6.55 1.51 -17.71
CA SER A 274 -5.13 1.42 -18.10
C SER A 274 -4.86 1.34 -19.59
N GLU A 275 -5.75 1.86 -20.45
CA GLU A 275 -5.55 1.79 -21.90
C GLU A 275 -5.54 3.16 -22.59
N ILE A 276 -4.52 3.97 -22.27
CA ILE A 276 -3.93 4.92 -23.24
C ILE A 276 -2.41 4.85 -23.12
N SER A 277 -1.78 3.84 -23.74
CA SER A 277 -0.34 3.89 -24.08
C SER A 277 0.02 3.14 -25.36
N THR A 278 -0.92 2.84 -26.24
CA THR A 278 -0.65 2.12 -27.50
C THR A 278 -0.58 3.06 -28.70
N ILE A 279 0.40 3.97 -28.73
CA ILE A 279 1.07 4.42 -29.97
C ILE A 279 2.55 4.66 -29.66
N ALA A 280 3.30 3.57 -29.47
CA ALA A 280 4.75 3.54 -29.63
C ALA A 280 5.05 2.98 -31.02
N GLY A 281 4.80 3.80 -32.05
CA GLY A 281 5.14 3.46 -33.43
C GLY A 281 6.39 4.21 -33.85
N MET A 282 7.56 3.63 -33.58
CA MET A 282 8.80 3.74 -34.39
C MET A 282 9.94 3.00 -33.66
N LEU A 283 10.11 1.70 -33.94
CA LEU A 283 11.38 0.99 -33.99
C LEU A 283 11.12 -0.39 -34.63
N PRO A 284 11.90 -0.83 -35.63
CA PRO A 284 11.65 -2.08 -36.35
C PRO A 284 12.27 -3.25 -35.58
N LEU A 285 11.48 -3.97 -34.79
CA LEU A 285 11.82 -5.34 -34.40
C LEU A 285 11.14 -6.29 -35.38
N GLY A 286 11.86 -6.55 -36.47
CA GLY A 286 11.50 -7.57 -37.43
C GLY A 286 11.48 -8.95 -36.79
N GLN A 287 10.51 -9.75 -37.25
CA GLN A 287 10.56 -11.20 -37.28
C GLN A 287 10.79 -11.90 -35.94
N CYS A 288 9.81 -11.85 -35.04
CA CYS A 288 9.52 -12.97 -34.15
C CYS A 288 8.05 -12.90 -33.73
N LEU A 289 7.37 -14.05 -33.73
CA LEU A 289 5.97 -14.29 -33.35
C LEU A 289 4.92 -14.16 -34.47
N HIS A 290 5.17 -14.79 -35.61
CA HIS A 290 4.12 -15.65 -36.17
C HIS A 290 4.15 -16.97 -35.41
N GLN A 291 3.25 -17.14 -34.45
CA GLN A 291 2.67 -18.44 -34.16
C GLN A 291 1.34 -18.25 -33.42
N GLU A 292 0.31 -18.77 -34.09
CA GLU A 292 -1.09 -18.81 -33.74
C GLU A 292 -1.34 -19.60 -32.45
N SER A 293 -2.51 -19.36 -31.83
CA SER A 293 -3.11 -19.98 -30.62
C SER A 293 -2.84 -19.32 -29.26
N THR A 294 -3.71 -18.38 -28.89
CA THR A 294 -3.91 -17.82 -27.53
C THR A 294 -4.58 -18.82 -26.58
N GLN A 295 -4.09 -20.06 -26.49
CA GLN A 295 -4.49 -20.98 -25.43
C GLN A 295 -3.48 -20.93 -24.28
N LEU A 296 -3.97 -20.59 -23.08
CA LEU A 296 -3.19 -20.63 -21.85
C LEU A 296 -2.81 -22.08 -21.53
N GLN A 297 -1.58 -22.51 -21.85
CA GLN A 297 -1.13 -23.88 -21.60
C GLN A 297 -0.07 -23.96 -20.49
N PRO A 298 -0.31 -24.74 -19.41
CA PRO A 298 0.67 -24.93 -18.35
C PRO A 298 1.86 -25.76 -18.83
N ASN A 299 3.07 -25.38 -18.39
CA ASN A 299 4.25 -26.21 -18.56
C ASN A 299 4.20 -27.47 -17.67
N GLU A 300 5.15 -28.38 -17.84
CA GLU A 300 5.20 -29.65 -17.12
C GLU A 300 5.18 -29.48 -15.58
N GLU A 301 6.04 -28.61 -15.05
CA GLU A 301 6.13 -28.32 -13.61
C GLU A 301 4.79 -27.78 -13.05
N GLN A 302 4.06 -27.00 -13.84
CA GLN A 302 2.77 -26.47 -13.43
C GLN A 302 1.65 -27.47 -13.56
N ARG A 303 1.69 -28.39 -14.53
CA ARG A 303 0.75 -29.51 -14.62
C ARG A 303 0.89 -30.41 -13.39
N GLU A 304 2.12 -30.73 -13.01
CA GLU A 304 2.41 -31.46 -11.77
C GLU A 304 1.89 -30.71 -10.54
N LEU A 305 2.13 -29.39 -10.46
CA LEU A 305 1.64 -28.59 -9.35
C LEU A 305 0.12 -28.53 -9.28
N ILE A 306 -0.57 -28.43 -10.42
CA ILE A 306 -2.04 -28.46 -10.48
C ILE A 306 -2.56 -29.78 -9.89
N GLU A 307 -2.01 -30.93 -10.29
CA GLU A 307 -2.42 -32.23 -9.74
C GLU A 307 -2.14 -32.34 -8.23
N ILE A 308 -1.03 -31.78 -7.74
CA ILE A 308 -0.76 -31.67 -6.29
C ILE A 308 -1.82 -30.81 -5.59
N ILE A 309 -2.21 -29.67 -6.19
CA ILE A 309 -3.22 -28.76 -5.63
C ILE A 309 -4.59 -29.45 -5.52
N LEU A 310 -4.98 -30.21 -6.55
CA LEU A 310 -6.23 -30.96 -6.55
C LEU A 310 -6.28 -32.03 -5.45
N GLY A 311 -5.12 -32.53 -5.02
CA GLY A 311 -4.98 -33.49 -3.92
C GLY A 311 -4.91 -32.89 -2.51
N ILE A 312 -5.03 -31.56 -2.33
CA ILE A 312 -4.90 -30.91 -1.03
C ILE A 312 -6.02 -31.38 -0.08
N LYS A 313 -5.60 -31.86 1.09
CA LYS A 313 -6.48 -32.30 2.19
C LYS A 313 -6.37 -31.34 3.36
N ALA A 314 -7.36 -31.36 4.25
CA ALA A 314 -7.31 -30.56 5.46
C ALA A 314 -6.08 -30.89 6.33
N SER A 315 -5.67 -32.14 6.46
CA SER A 315 -4.46 -32.46 7.23
C SER A 315 -3.15 -32.00 6.56
N ARG A 316 -3.17 -31.60 5.28
CA ARG A 316 -1.98 -31.37 4.45
C ARG A 316 -2.15 -30.11 3.58
N PRO A 317 -2.14 -28.91 4.17
CA PRO A 317 -2.13 -27.66 3.40
C PRO A 317 -0.84 -27.53 2.59
N LEU A 318 -0.86 -26.70 1.55
CA LEU A 318 0.27 -26.51 0.64
C LEU A 318 0.71 -25.04 0.60
N LEU A 319 2.00 -24.79 0.77
CA LEU A 319 2.65 -23.53 0.46
C LEU A 319 3.42 -23.66 -0.86
N VAL A 320 3.00 -22.89 -1.86
CA VAL A 320 3.69 -22.73 -3.14
C VAL A 320 4.54 -21.47 -3.07
N SER A 321 5.84 -21.63 -3.23
CA SER A 321 6.77 -20.53 -3.33
C SER A 321 7.33 -20.44 -4.75
N GLY A 322 7.86 -19.29 -5.13
CA GLY A 322 8.58 -19.17 -6.40
C GLY A 322 8.92 -17.74 -6.72
N ARG A 323 9.91 -17.55 -7.58
CA ARG A 323 10.35 -16.21 -7.98
C ARG A 323 9.28 -15.49 -8.80
N ARG A 324 9.44 -14.19 -9.02
CA ARG A 324 8.53 -13.44 -9.90
C ARG A 324 8.69 -13.95 -11.35
N GLY A 325 7.61 -13.95 -12.13
CA GLY A 325 7.61 -14.44 -13.52
C GLY A 325 7.47 -15.97 -13.70
N ARG A 326 7.38 -16.74 -12.61
CA ARG A 326 7.20 -18.21 -12.63
C ARG A 326 5.76 -18.69 -12.82
N GLY A 327 4.81 -17.77 -13.07
CA GLY A 327 3.42 -18.13 -13.34
C GLY A 327 2.61 -18.60 -12.12
N LYS A 328 3.00 -18.28 -10.89
CA LYS A 328 2.32 -18.72 -9.64
C LYS A 328 0.81 -18.46 -9.66
N SER A 329 0.38 -17.19 -9.66
CA SER A 329 -1.04 -16.83 -9.61
C SER A 329 -1.84 -17.41 -10.78
N ALA A 330 -1.26 -17.46 -11.97
CA ALA A 330 -1.89 -18.12 -13.12
C ALA A 330 -2.11 -19.62 -12.86
N THR A 331 -1.12 -20.32 -12.29
CA THR A 331 -1.22 -21.76 -11.93
C THR A 331 -2.29 -22.00 -10.88
N LEU A 332 -2.39 -21.11 -9.87
CA LEU A 332 -3.46 -21.17 -8.86
C LEU A 332 -4.84 -21.03 -9.51
N GLY A 333 -4.98 -20.11 -10.48
CA GLY A 333 -6.21 -19.89 -11.21
C GLY A 333 -6.62 -21.10 -12.05
N MET A 334 -5.67 -21.71 -12.77
CA MET A 334 -5.90 -22.95 -13.51
C MET A 334 -6.33 -24.08 -12.57
N ALA A 335 -5.64 -24.25 -11.45
CA ALA A 335 -5.98 -25.27 -10.46
C ALA A 335 -7.37 -25.04 -9.85
N ALA A 336 -7.73 -23.79 -9.55
CA ALA A 336 -9.06 -23.42 -9.04
C ALA A 336 -10.17 -23.74 -10.05
N ALA A 337 -9.94 -23.45 -11.34
CA ALA A 337 -10.87 -23.81 -12.41
C ALA A 337 -11.09 -25.32 -12.51
N VAL A 338 -10.01 -26.10 -12.53
CA VAL A 338 -10.09 -27.57 -12.59
C VAL A 338 -10.77 -28.13 -11.33
N LEU A 339 -10.52 -27.54 -10.15
CA LEU A 339 -11.15 -27.95 -8.91
C LEU A 339 -12.67 -27.68 -8.92
N LEU A 340 -13.10 -26.52 -9.41
CA LEU A 340 -14.53 -26.18 -9.59
C LEU A 340 -15.21 -27.11 -10.60
N GLN A 341 -14.55 -27.43 -11.71
CA GLN A 341 -15.09 -28.35 -12.71
C GLN A 341 -15.25 -29.78 -12.17
N ARG A 342 -14.27 -30.28 -11.40
CA ARG A 342 -14.28 -31.66 -10.86
C ARG A 342 -15.16 -31.83 -9.61
N THR A 343 -15.14 -30.86 -8.70
CA THR A 343 -15.72 -31.03 -7.35
C THR A 343 -16.78 -30.00 -6.99
N GLY A 344 -16.90 -28.90 -7.75
CA GLY A 344 -17.78 -27.79 -7.42
C GLY A 344 -17.42 -27.14 -6.07
N GLY A 345 -18.41 -26.52 -5.44
CA GLY A 345 -18.29 -25.90 -4.11
C GLY A 345 -17.73 -24.48 -4.14
N ARG A 346 -17.30 -24.00 -2.98
CA ARG A 346 -16.87 -22.61 -2.77
C ARG A 346 -15.36 -22.51 -2.63
N ILE A 347 -14.73 -21.71 -3.49
CA ILE A 347 -13.31 -21.35 -3.41
C ILE A 347 -13.20 -19.88 -3.02
N LEU A 348 -12.54 -19.62 -1.90
CA LEU A 348 -12.27 -18.27 -1.42
C LEU A 348 -10.82 -17.90 -1.73
N VAL A 349 -10.61 -16.71 -2.29
CA VAL A 349 -9.29 -16.16 -2.59
C VAL A 349 -9.09 -14.90 -1.75
N THR A 350 -7.96 -14.81 -1.07
CA THR A 350 -7.54 -13.58 -0.40
C THR A 350 -6.11 -13.20 -0.81
N SER A 351 -5.85 -11.91 -0.88
CA SER A 351 -4.53 -11.32 -1.17
C SER A 351 -4.46 -9.91 -0.57
N PRO A 352 -3.26 -9.29 -0.42
CA PRO A 352 -3.13 -7.98 0.23
C PRO A 352 -3.93 -6.86 -0.44
N SER A 353 -4.21 -7.02 -1.74
CA SER A 353 -5.18 -6.21 -2.47
C SER A 353 -5.94 -7.11 -3.44
N SER A 354 -7.13 -6.69 -3.85
CA SER A 354 -7.90 -7.40 -4.87
C SER A 354 -7.07 -7.59 -6.14
N ASP A 355 -6.34 -6.55 -6.56
CA ASP A 355 -5.55 -6.54 -7.80
C ASP A 355 -4.39 -7.54 -7.79
N ALA A 356 -3.83 -7.86 -6.62
CA ALA A 356 -2.80 -8.88 -6.51
C ALA A 356 -3.29 -10.26 -6.99
N SER A 357 -4.59 -10.54 -6.86
CA SER A 357 -5.22 -11.78 -7.35
C SER A 357 -5.76 -11.71 -8.78
N SER A 358 -5.67 -10.57 -9.46
CA SER A 358 -6.23 -10.37 -10.82
C SER A 358 -5.83 -11.48 -11.81
N GLN A 359 -4.55 -11.84 -11.81
CA GLN A 359 -4.01 -12.88 -12.70
C GLN A 359 -4.56 -14.28 -12.39
N LEU A 360 -4.88 -14.57 -11.12
CA LEU A 360 -5.51 -15.82 -10.71
C LEU A 360 -6.92 -15.91 -11.30
N PHE A 361 -7.74 -14.87 -11.14
CA PHE A 361 -9.10 -14.84 -11.68
C PHE A 361 -9.12 -14.88 -13.20
N TRP A 362 -8.20 -14.15 -13.85
CA TRP A 362 -8.04 -14.19 -15.31
C TRP A 362 -7.75 -15.62 -15.80
N ALA A 363 -6.77 -16.30 -15.19
CA ALA A 363 -6.42 -17.67 -15.58
C ALA A 363 -7.54 -18.67 -15.29
N ALA A 364 -8.25 -18.52 -14.16
CA ALA A 364 -9.40 -19.35 -13.82
C ALA A 364 -10.50 -19.24 -14.87
N ARG A 365 -10.83 -18.02 -15.30
CA ARG A 365 -11.84 -17.80 -16.34
C ARG A 365 -11.44 -18.41 -17.69
N CYS A 366 -10.18 -18.26 -18.10
CA CYS A 366 -9.69 -18.85 -19.35
C CYS A 366 -9.88 -20.38 -19.36
N PHE A 367 -9.77 -21.04 -18.20
CA PHE A 367 -9.93 -22.49 -18.05
C PHE A 367 -11.38 -22.94 -17.82
N LEU A 368 -12.20 -22.09 -17.18
CA LEU A 368 -13.61 -22.38 -16.94
C LEU A 368 -14.46 -22.26 -18.20
N GLY A 369 -14.11 -21.35 -19.12
CA GLY A 369 -14.91 -21.03 -20.31
C GLY A 369 -16.17 -20.25 -19.92
N ASP A 370 -17.35 -20.84 -20.11
CA ASP A 370 -18.66 -20.26 -19.78
C ASP A 370 -18.86 -20.17 -18.25
N CYS A 371 -18.45 -19.05 -17.66
CA CYS A 371 -18.72 -18.71 -16.27
C CYS A 371 -19.36 -17.32 -16.15
N GLU A 372 -20.30 -17.17 -15.22
CA GLU A 372 -20.96 -15.89 -14.92
C GLU A 372 -20.08 -15.04 -14.00
N LYS A 373 -20.02 -13.73 -14.23
CA LYS A 373 -19.41 -12.79 -13.31
C LYS A 373 -20.43 -12.35 -12.27
N GLY A 374 -20.06 -12.34 -11.00
CA GLY A 374 -20.88 -11.72 -9.95
C GLY A 374 -20.34 -10.38 -9.49
N HIS A 375 -20.96 -9.83 -8.44
CA HIS A 375 -20.51 -8.57 -7.84
C HIS A 375 -19.10 -8.68 -7.23
N GLY A 376 -18.29 -7.65 -7.44
CA GLY A 376 -16.88 -7.66 -7.06
C GLY A 376 -16.05 -8.60 -7.94
N ARG A 377 -14.96 -9.17 -7.38
CA ARG A 377 -14.09 -10.11 -8.08
C ARG A 377 -14.54 -11.54 -7.78
N ALA A 378 -15.59 -12.00 -8.46
CA ALA A 378 -16.17 -13.33 -8.30
C ALA A 378 -16.56 -13.98 -9.65
N LEU A 379 -16.35 -15.29 -9.76
CA LEU A 379 -16.74 -16.13 -10.89
C LEU A 379 -17.66 -17.26 -10.43
N PHE A 380 -18.76 -17.47 -11.14
CA PHE A 380 -19.75 -18.50 -10.87
C PHE A 380 -19.77 -19.51 -12.01
N TYR A 381 -19.56 -20.79 -11.69
CA TYR A 381 -19.60 -21.88 -12.67
C TYR A 381 -20.95 -22.59 -12.60
N GLY A 382 -21.95 -21.97 -13.23
CA GLY A 382 -23.35 -22.37 -13.13
C GLY A 382 -23.79 -22.55 -11.67
N LYS A 383 -24.56 -23.61 -11.38
CA LYS A 383 -24.94 -23.99 -10.01
C LYS A 383 -23.90 -24.86 -9.29
N LYS A 384 -22.76 -25.16 -9.92
CA LYS A 384 -21.77 -26.12 -9.39
C LYS A 384 -20.84 -25.52 -8.34
N GLY A 385 -20.50 -24.23 -8.45
CA GLY A 385 -19.60 -23.59 -7.50
C GLY A 385 -19.19 -22.17 -7.85
N SER A 386 -18.42 -21.56 -6.95
CA SER A 386 -17.97 -20.17 -7.05
C SER A 386 -16.49 -20.02 -6.70
N LEU A 387 -15.83 -19.06 -7.35
CA LEU A 387 -14.51 -18.53 -7.00
C LEU A 387 -14.71 -17.07 -6.60
N GLU A 388 -14.45 -16.72 -5.34
CA GLU A 388 -14.77 -15.40 -4.78
C GLU A 388 -13.54 -14.76 -4.14
N PHE A 389 -13.26 -13.51 -4.46
CA PHE A 389 -12.28 -12.71 -3.73
C PHE A 389 -12.90 -12.20 -2.43
N ILE A 390 -12.18 -12.35 -1.33
CA ILE A 390 -12.56 -11.84 -0.02
C ILE A 390 -11.42 -11.03 0.59
N VAL A 391 -11.77 -9.82 1.04
CA VAL A 391 -10.83 -8.94 1.74
C VAL A 391 -10.42 -9.55 3.09
N PRO A 392 -9.20 -9.28 3.56
CA PRO A 392 -8.65 -9.94 4.75
C PRO A 392 -9.49 -9.74 6.02
N GLU A 393 -10.07 -8.56 6.19
CA GLU A 393 -10.90 -8.19 7.34
C GLU A 393 -12.17 -9.04 7.39
N ARG A 394 -12.89 -9.15 6.27
CA ARG A 394 -14.09 -9.99 6.15
C ARG A 394 -13.78 -11.48 6.29
N LEU A 395 -12.58 -11.90 5.88
CA LEU A 395 -12.16 -13.29 6.02
C LEU A 395 -12.01 -13.68 7.51
N ALA A 396 -11.60 -12.74 8.37
CA ALA A 396 -11.51 -12.95 9.82
C ALA A 396 -12.89 -13.06 10.50
N GLU A 397 -13.93 -12.51 9.89
CA GLU A 397 -15.30 -12.51 10.40
C GLU A 397 -16.08 -13.78 10.02
N LEU A 398 -15.61 -14.55 9.04
CA LEU A 398 -16.29 -15.77 8.61
C LEU A 398 -16.36 -16.79 9.73
N SER A 399 -17.49 -17.50 9.81
CA SER A 399 -17.63 -18.56 10.78
C SER A 399 -16.66 -19.71 10.48
N ARG A 400 -16.27 -20.43 11.53
CA ARG A 400 -15.40 -21.61 11.40
C ARG A 400 -16.00 -22.67 10.47
N THR A 401 -17.33 -22.75 10.38
CA THR A 401 -18.04 -23.68 9.50
C THR A 401 -17.84 -23.28 8.03
N GLU A 402 -18.06 -22.01 7.70
CA GLU A 402 -17.86 -21.48 6.33
C GLU A 402 -16.41 -21.68 5.85
N LEU A 403 -15.43 -21.42 6.71
CA LEU A 403 -14.01 -21.62 6.41
C LEU A 403 -13.63 -23.11 6.24
N LYS A 404 -14.35 -24.02 6.90
CA LYS A 404 -14.11 -25.47 6.78
C LYS A 404 -14.67 -26.05 5.50
N GLU A 405 -15.82 -25.55 5.06
CA GLU A 405 -16.50 -26.01 3.85
C GLU A 405 -15.86 -25.47 2.57
N SER A 406 -15.21 -24.30 2.66
CA SER A 406 -14.55 -23.64 1.54
C SER A 406 -13.12 -24.16 1.28
N PHE A 407 -12.65 -24.01 0.05
CA PHE A 407 -11.23 -24.12 -0.29
C PHE A 407 -10.60 -22.72 -0.27
N LEU A 408 -9.65 -22.48 0.64
CA LEU A 408 -9.04 -21.17 0.83
C LEU A 408 -7.70 -21.06 0.08
N ILE A 409 -7.60 -20.07 -0.81
CA ILE A 409 -6.36 -19.67 -1.49
C ILE A 409 -5.90 -18.33 -0.90
N ILE A 410 -4.67 -18.29 -0.40
CA ILE A 410 -4.01 -17.08 0.08
C ILE A 410 -2.88 -16.75 -0.91
N ASP A 411 -3.12 -15.82 -1.83
CA ASP A 411 -2.11 -15.35 -2.79
C ASP A 411 -1.29 -14.19 -2.20
N GLU A 412 0.00 -14.14 -2.53
CA GLU A 412 1.00 -13.26 -1.92
C GLU A 412 0.98 -13.30 -0.38
N ALA A 413 1.06 -14.50 0.19
CA ALA A 413 1.03 -14.78 1.63
C ALA A 413 2.07 -13.99 2.45
N ALA A 414 3.20 -13.58 1.85
CA ALA A 414 4.19 -12.73 2.50
C ALA A 414 3.75 -11.26 2.69
N GLY A 415 2.66 -10.85 2.05
CA GLY A 415 2.02 -9.55 2.30
C GLY A 415 1.11 -9.55 3.53
N PHE A 416 0.94 -10.68 4.22
CA PHE A 416 0.11 -10.80 5.41
C PHE A 416 0.93 -10.95 6.68
N PRO A 417 0.39 -10.50 7.83
CA PRO A 417 0.92 -10.85 9.13
C PRO A 417 0.94 -12.36 9.34
N VAL A 418 2.07 -12.90 9.80
CA VAL A 418 2.23 -14.35 9.99
C VAL A 418 1.18 -14.93 10.93
N ASN A 419 0.81 -14.19 11.98
CA ASN A 419 -0.22 -14.61 12.93
C ASN A 419 -1.60 -14.73 12.27
N PHE A 420 -1.93 -13.81 11.36
CA PHE A 420 -3.17 -13.87 10.58
C PHE A 420 -3.18 -15.11 9.67
N THR A 421 -2.10 -15.34 8.94
CA THR A 421 -1.97 -16.52 8.08
C THR A 421 -2.01 -17.83 8.89
N ALA A 422 -1.36 -17.86 10.07
CA ALA A 422 -1.38 -19.00 10.98
C ALA A 422 -2.78 -19.27 11.54
N HIS A 423 -3.54 -18.22 11.86
CA HIS A 423 -4.92 -18.31 12.31
C HIS A 423 -5.83 -18.94 11.24
N LEU A 424 -5.75 -18.44 9.99
CA LEU A 424 -6.48 -19.00 8.87
C LEU A 424 -6.10 -20.47 8.62
N LEU A 425 -4.81 -20.79 8.72
CA LEU A 425 -4.32 -22.17 8.63
C LEU A 425 -4.91 -23.08 9.70
N GLN A 426 -5.25 -22.59 10.90
CA GLN A 426 -5.85 -23.42 11.95
C GLN A 426 -7.36 -23.58 11.77
N GLN A 427 -8.04 -22.57 11.24
CA GLN A 427 -9.49 -22.56 11.15
C GLN A 427 -10.02 -23.22 9.86
N ALA A 428 -9.38 -22.92 8.73
CA ALA A 428 -9.87 -23.34 7.42
C ALA A 428 -9.66 -24.84 7.15
N GLY A 429 -10.55 -25.41 6.35
CA GLY A 429 -10.54 -26.81 5.97
C GLY A 429 -9.33 -27.12 5.08
N ARG A 430 -9.41 -26.74 3.81
CA ARG A 430 -8.37 -26.91 2.79
C ARG A 430 -7.72 -25.56 2.51
N VAL A 431 -6.40 -25.47 2.61
CA VAL A 431 -5.66 -24.21 2.45
C VAL A 431 -4.50 -24.36 1.48
N LEU A 432 -4.43 -23.43 0.53
CA LEU A 432 -3.34 -23.23 -0.40
C LEU A 432 -2.77 -21.82 -0.19
N LEU A 433 -1.47 -21.74 0.09
CA LEU A 433 -0.76 -20.48 0.22
C LEU A 433 0.17 -20.32 -0.96
N ALA A 434 0.28 -19.12 -1.50
CA ALA A 434 1.27 -18.79 -2.52
C ALA A 434 2.07 -17.56 -2.10
N THR A 435 3.37 -17.56 -2.34
CA THR A 435 4.23 -16.41 -1.99
C THR A 435 5.38 -16.22 -2.97
N THR A 436 5.73 -14.97 -3.24
CA THR A 436 6.88 -14.64 -4.07
C THR A 436 8.19 -14.69 -3.29
N LEU A 437 9.16 -15.47 -3.80
CA LEU A 437 10.54 -15.47 -3.31
C LEU A 437 11.38 -14.42 -4.05
N ASP A 438 12.32 -13.80 -3.35
CA ASP A 438 13.45 -13.06 -3.94
C ASP A 438 13.08 -12.10 -5.07
N GLY A 439 12.06 -11.28 -4.83
CA GLY A 439 11.64 -10.18 -5.69
C GLY A 439 12.14 -8.82 -5.18
N TYR A 440 12.21 -7.85 -6.09
CA TYR A 440 12.53 -6.45 -5.80
C TYR A 440 11.56 -5.77 -4.81
N GLU A 441 10.40 -6.37 -4.54
CA GLU A 441 9.44 -5.90 -3.54
C GLU A 441 9.88 -6.15 -2.09
N GLY A 442 10.87 -7.03 -1.88
CA GLY A 442 11.61 -7.16 -0.63
C GLY A 442 11.04 -8.11 0.42
N SER A 443 9.97 -8.87 0.15
CA SER A 443 9.21 -9.67 1.13
C SER A 443 9.58 -11.16 1.23
N GLY A 444 10.38 -11.71 0.31
CA GLY A 444 10.46 -13.17 0.08
C GLY A 444 11.23 -14.01 1.12
N ASN A 445 12.54 -13.76 1.30
CA ASN A 445 13.38 -14.66 2.12
C ASN A 445 13.19 -14.47 3.63
N GLY A 446 12.99 -13.23 4.09
CA GLY A 446 12.67 -12.96 5.49
C GLY A 446 11.37 -13.64 5.94
N PHE A 447 10.37 -13.69 5.05
CA PHE A 447 9.12 -14.42 5.29
C PHE A 447 9.36 -15.91 5.48
N LEU A 448 10.06 -16.60 4.56
CA LEU A 448 10.29 -18.05 4.72
C LEU A 448 11.05 -18.38 6.02
N VAL A 449 12.06 -17.60 6.38
CA VAL A 449 12.86 -17.86 7.60
C VAL A 449 12.04 -17.65 8.88
N ARG A 450 11.12 -16.66 8.91
CA ARG A 450 10.36 -16.30 10.11
C ARG A 450 8.97 -16.95 10.18
N ALA A 451 8.27 -16.97 9.07
CA ALA A 451 6.89 -17.42 8.98
C ALA A 451 6.81 -18.95 8.91
N LEU A 452 7.64 -19.61 8.10
CA LEU A 452 7.51 -21.05 7.89
C LEU A 452 7.57 -21.89 9.18
N PRO A 453 8.45 -21.61 10.16
CA PRO A 453 8.42 -22.30 11.45
C PRO A 453 7.10 -22.10 12.19
N GLN A 454 6.55 -20.88 12.20
CA GLN A 454 5.27 -20.58 12.84
C GLN A 454 4.08 -21.23 12.13
N LEU A 455 4.06 -21.21 10.79
CA LEU A 455 3.02 -21.84 10.00
C LEU A 455 3.04 -23.38 10.14
N ARG A 456 4.23 -23.99 10.24
CA ARG A 456 4.39 -25.43 10.55
C ARG A 456 3.96 -25.76 11.97
N ALA A 457 4.24 -24.89 12.94
CA ALA A 457 3.74 -25.05 14.31
C ALA A 457 2.21 -24.94 14.37
N ALA A 458 1.62 -24.07 13.55
CA ALA A 458 0.17 -23.93 13.43
C ALA A 458 -0.48 -25.16 12.74
N ARG A 459 0.20 -25.77 11.75
CA ARG A 459 -0.27 -26.98 11.06
C ARG A 459 0.88 -27.86 10.59
N ALA A 460 1.17 -28.91 11.35
CA ALA A 460 2.34 -29.78 11.14
C ALA A 460 2.41 -30.43 9.75
N GLY A 461 1.26 -30.68 9.10
CA GLY A 461 1.19 -31.26 7.75
C GLY A 461 1.45 -30.29 6.59
N LEU A 462 1.86 -29.05 6.85
CA LEU A 462 2.15 -28.05 5.82
C LEU A 462 3.28 -28.49 4.89
N GLN A 463 2.92 -28.72 3.63
CA GLN A 463 3.85 -29.07 2.57
C GLN A 463 4.37 -27.82 1.86
N THR A 464 5.57 -27.88 1.30
CA THR A 464 6.17 -26.79 0.53
C THR A 464 6.54 -27.27 -0.88
N ARG A 465 6.24 -26.46 -1.89
CA ARG A 465 6.64 -26.66 -3.29
C ARG A 465 7.16 -25.35 -3.86
N GLU A 466 8.21 -25.42 -4.67
CA GLU A 466 8.81 -24.25 -5.31
C GLU A 466 8.64 -24.33 -6.82
N LEU A 467 8.07 -23.30 -7.44
CA LEU A 467 8.06 -23.13 -8.89
C LEU A 467 9.36 -22.47 -9.35
N ARG A 468 10.11 -23.18 -10.19
CA ARG A 468 11.43 -22.77 -10.67
C ARG A 468 11.43 -22.36 -12.14
N THR A 469 10.57 -22.93 -12.97
CA THR A 469 10.54 -22.65 -14.41
C THR A 469 9.89 -21.30 -14.68
N SER A 470 10.53 -20.48 -15.53
CA SER A 470 9.95 -19.19 -15.94
C SER A 470 8.87 -19.44 -16.96
N TRP A 471 7.75 -18.72 -16.81
CA TRP A 471 6.69 -18.70 -17.82
C TRP A 471 6.99 -17.63 -18.88
N ARG A 472 7.52 -16.48 -18.45
CA ARG A 472 7.62 -15.28 -19.29
C ARG A 472 8.83 -15.27 -20.21
N TRP A 473 9.88 -16.03 -19.87
CA TRP A 473 11.14 -16.03 -20.61
C TRP A 473 11.82 -17.39 -20.53
N ALA A 474 12.74 -17.66 -21.44
CA ALA A 474 13.47 -18.92 -21.49
C ALA A 474 14.35 -19.16 -20.25
N ARG A 475 14.58 -20.43 -19.92
CA ARG A 475 15.50 -20.83 -18.85
C ARG A 475 16.91 -20.30 -19.16
N GLY A 476 17.55 -19.68 -18.16
CA GLY A 476 18.89 -19.10 -18.33
C GLY A 476 18.92 -17.76 -19.05
N CYS A 477 17.80 -17.04 -19.13
CA CYS A 477 17.74 -15.69 -19.70
C CYS A 477 18.85 -14.77 -19.13
N PRO A 478 19.78 -14.27 -19.97
CA PRO A 478 20.91 -13.45 -19.51
C PRO A 478 20.49 -12.17 -18.80
N LEU A 479 19.38 -11.55 -19.21
CA LEU A 479 18.83 -10.35 -18.57
C LEU A 479 18.29 -10.64 -17.17
N GLU A 480 17.69 -11.82 -16.96
CA GLU A 480 17.31 -12.25 -15.61
C GLU A 480 18.56 -12.43 -14.75
N VAL A 481 19.59 -13.13 -15.26
CA VAL A 481 20.84 -13.34 -14.52
C VAL A 481 21.49 -12.00 -14.13
N LEU A 482 21.61 -11.08 -15.09
CA LEU A 482 22.18 -9.75 -14.87
C LEU A 482 21.39 -8.94 -13.85
N SER A 483 20.06 -8.84 -14.00
CA SER A 483 19.23 -8.04 -13.08
C SER A 483 19.26 -8.59 -11.65
N ARG A 484 19.30 -9.91 -11.48
CA ARG A 484 19.42 -10.54 -10.17
C ARG A 484 20.77 -10.30 -9.52
N ALA A 485 21.85 -10.37 -10.30
CA ALA A 485 23.20 -10.07 -9.82
C ALA A 485 23.32 -8.59 -9.43
N ALA A 486 22.91 -7.68 -10.31
CA ALA A 486 22.99 -6.23 -10.07
C ALA A 486 22.20 -5.77 -8.85
N LEU A 487 21.02 -6.34 -8.61
CA LEU A 487 20.15 -6.00 -7.48
C LEU A 487 20.37 -6.90 -6.25
N LEU A 488 21.40 -7.76 -6.27
CA LEU A 488 21.76 -8.67 -5.18
C LEU A 488 20.56 -9.52 -4.68
N LEU A 489 19.66 -9.93 -5.58
CA LEU A 489 18.43 -10.63 -5.20
C LEU A 489 18.68 -12.05 -4.66
N ASP A 490 19.86 -12.61 -4.93
CA ASP A 490 20.33 -13.90 -4.42
C ASP A 490 21.24 -13.76 -3.19
N ALA A 491 21.40 -12.54 -2.64
CA ALA A 491 22.23 -12.32 -1.46
C ALA A 491 21.72 -13.10 -0.24
N VAL A 492 22.61 -13.90 0.34
CA VAL A 492 22.38 -14.70 1.55
C VAL A 492 23.47 -14.38 2.58
N PRO A 493 23.15 -14.42 3.88
CA PRO A 493 24.16 -14.20 4.90
C PRO A 493 25.16 -15.38 4.93
N ALA A 494 26.34 -15.13 5.51
CA ALA A 494 27.38 -16.13 5.65
C ALA A 494 26.87 -17.41 6.36
N ALA A 495 27.22 -18.58 5.84
CA ALA A 495 26.78 -19.85 6.42
C ALA A 495 27.33 -20.04 7.84
N VAL A 496 26.46 -20.49 8.76
CA VAL A 496 26.82 -20.80 10.15
C VAL A 496 26.40 -22.23 10.47
N SER A 497 27.37 -23.11 10.72
CA SER A 497 27.11 -24.44 11.25
C SER A 497 26.84 -24.38 12.77
N PRO A 498 26.05 -25.31 13.34
CA PRO A 498 25.77 -25.34 14.77
C PRO A 498 27.04 -25.41 15.64
N ALA A 499 28.05 -26.18 15.21
CA ALA A 499 29.32 -26.30 15.93
C ALA A 499 30.15 -24.99 15.92
N ALA A 500 30.04 -24.19 14.86
CA ALA A 500 30.76 -22.92 14.76
C ALA A 500 30.09 -21.77 15.52
N ALA A 501 28.78 -21.87 15.78
CA ALA A 501 27.98 -20.79 16.37
C ALA A 501 28.55 -20.28 17.70
N GLU A 502 28.93 -21.19 18.59
CA GLU A 502 29.50 -20.84 19.90
C GLU A 502 30.89 -20.19 19.78
N THR A 503 31.72 -20.67 18.85
CA THR A 503 33.05 -20.10 18.60
C THR A 503 32.93 -18.67 18.05
N ILE A 504 32.01 -18.46 17.11
CA ILE A 504 31.70 -17.14 16.55
C ILE A 504 31.18 -16.23 17.67
N ALA A 505 30.27 -16.72 18.52
CA ALA A 505 29.71 -15.93 19.62
C ALA A 505 30.77 -15.38 20.57
N ARG A 506 31.79 -16.19 20.90
CA ARG A 506 32.87 -15.79 21.82
C ARG A 506 33.92 -14.89 21.16
N SER A 507 34.14 -15.05 19.86
CA SER A 507 35.31 -14.47 19.17
C SER A 507 34.98 -13.36 18.18
N ALA A 508 33.70 -13.12 17.89
CA ALA A 508 33.29 -12.05 16.98
C ALA A 508 33.68 -10.68 17.57
N VAL A 509 34.17 -9.80 16.69
CA VAL A 509 34.60 -8.44 17.01
C VAL A 509 33.71 -7.46 16.29
N LEU A 510 33.35 -6.37 16.97
CA LEU A 510 32.62 -5.28 16.36
C LEU A 510 33.59 -4.35 15.63
N GLU A 511 33.29 -4.00 14.38
CA GLU A 511 34.06 -3.03 13.62
C GLU A 511 33.15 -2.03 12.89
N ALA A 512 33.70 -0.86 12.57
CA ALA A 512 33.06 0.06 11.64
C ALA A 512 33.28 -0.42 10.21
N VAL A 513 32.21 -0.44 9.42
CA VAL A 513 32.27 -0.84 8.01
C VAL A 513 32.51 0.41 7.17
N ASP A 514 33.60 0.39 6.40
CA ASP A 514 33.84 1.39 5.37
C ASP A 514 32.96 1.10 4.15
N ARG A 515 31.98 1.98 3.91
CA ARG A 515 31.04 1.87 2.78
C ARG A 515 31.74 2.01 1.42
N GLY A 516 32.81 2.80 1.31
CA GLY A 516 33.56 2.92 0.06
C GLY A 516 34.35 1.66 -0.28
N ALA A 517 34.82 0.94 0.75
CA ALA A 517 35.48 -0.35 0.59
C ALA A 517 34.46 -1.48 0.30
N ILE A 518 33.31 -1.49 1.00
CA ILE A 518 32.32 -2.57 0.87
C ILE A 518 31.67 -2.62 -0.52
N VAL A 519 31.46 -1.47 -1.17
CA VAL A 519 30.88 -1.39 -2.52
C VAL A 519 31.81 -2.01 -3.58
N LYS A 520 33.10 -2.13 -3.28
CA LYS A 520 34.09 -2.77 -4.16
C LYS A 520 34.26 -4.27 -3.89
N ASP A 521 33.62 -4.80 -2.86
CA ASP A 521 33.71 -6.19 -2.42
C ASP A 521 32.32 -6.85 -2.50
N ASP A 522 32.01 -7.38 -3.69
CA ASP A 522 30.71 -7.98 -3.99
C ASP A 522 30.29 -9.06 -2.99
N ASP A 523 31.23 -9.86 -2.51
CA ASP A 523 30.92 -10.99 -1.63
C ASP A 523 30.56 -10.50 -0.23
N ARG A 524 31.33 -9.55 0.33
CA ARG A 524 30.98 -8.94 1.62
C ARG A 524 29.71 -8.11 1.55
N LEU A 525 29.47 -7.41 0.43
CA LEU A 525 28.23 -6.68 0.21
C LEU A 525 27.02 -7.62 0.16
N LYS A 526 27.15 -8.78 -0.51
CA LYS A 526 26.12 -9.84 -0.50
C LYS A 526 25.87 -10.37 0.91
N GLU A 527 26.92 -10.60 1.72
CA GLU A 527 26.73 -11.06 3.11
C GLU A 527 25.93 -10.05 3.94
N ILE A 528 26.32 -8.78 3.89
CA ILE A 528 25.63 -7.70 4.62
C ILE A 528 24.20 -7.54 4.13
N TYR A 529 23.99 -7.48 2.81
CA TYR A 529 22.65 -7.36 2.26
C TYR A 529 21.79 -8.60 2.60
N GLY A 530 22.39 -9.79 2.59
CA GLY A 530 21.77 -11.03 3.06
C GLY A 530 21.32 -10.95 4.52
N LEU A 531 22.13 -10.38 5.42
CA LEU A 531 21.74 -10.12 6.81
C LEU A 531 20.54 -9.18 6.91
N LEU A 532 20.51 -8.09 6.13
CA LEU A 532 19.39 -7.15 6.11
C LEU A 532 18.09 -7.83 5.66
N ARG A 533 18.16 -8.62 4.58
CA ARG A 533 17.01 -9.34 4.02
C ARG A 533 16.40 -10.38 4.95
N VAL A 534 17.20 -11.02 5.79
CA VAL A 534 16.72 -12.01 6.78
C VAL A 534 16.33 -11.34 8.11
N GLY A 535 16.95 -10.20 8.41
CA GLY A 535 16.75 -9.39 9.60
C GLY A 535 15.45 -8.58 9.62
N HIS A 536 14.81 -8.36 8.47
CA HIS A 536 13.57 -7.58 8.38
C HIS A 536 12.50 -8.25 7.49
N TYR A 537 11.22 -7.92 7.72
CA TYR A 537 10.09 -8.47 6.95
C TYR A 537 10.10 -7.98 5.50
N LYS A 538 10.58 -6.76 5.27
CA LYS A 538 10.68 -6.15 3.95
C LYS A 538 12.03 -5.45 3.80
N THR A 539 12.77 -5.79 2.75
CA THR A 539 14.02 -5.11 2.38
C THR A 539 14.13 -5.05 0.88
N LYS A 540 14.05 -3.85 0.31
CA LYS A 540 14.12 -3.61 -1.13
C LYS A 540 15.56 -3.30 -1.57
N PRO A 541 15.91 -3.48 -2.85
CA PRO A 541 17.21 -3.03 -3.37
C PRO A 541 17.44 -1.52 -3.20
N SER A 542 16.38 -0.71 -3.35
CA SER A 542 16.42 0.74 -3.11
C SER A 542 16.78 1.12 -1.67
N ASP A 543 16.50 0.24 -0.70
CA ASP A 543 16.91 0.47 0.69
C ASP A 543 18.44 0.42 0.80
N LEU A 544 19.10 -0.50 0.09
CA LEU A 544 20.55 -0.61 0.07
C LEU A 544 21.20 0.61 -0.56
N GLU A 545 20.67 1.07 -1.70
CA GLU A 545 21.06 2.33 -2.34
C GLU A 545 20.99 3.49 -1.35
N THR A 546 19.84 3.65 -0.67
CA THR A 546 19.64 4.69 0.35
C THR A 546 20.69 4.60 1.47
N PHE A 547 21.00 3.39 1.97
CA PHE A 547 21.98 3.22 3.05
C PHE A 547 23.43 3.48 2.61
N LEU A 548 23.75 3.20 1.34
CA LEU A 548 25.07 3.45 0.76
C LEU A 548 25.29 4.94 0.48
N ASP A 549 24.26 5.65 -0.01
CA ASP A 549 24.37 7.04 -0.43
C ASP A 549 24.16 8.05 0.70
N ALA A 550 23.41 7.68 1.73
CA ALA A 550 23.03 8.62 2.79
C ALA A 550 24.25 9.20 3.53
N LYS A 551 24.23 10.51 3.75
CA LYS A 551 25.23 11.22 4.57
C LYS A 551 24.90 11.02 6.06
N GLY A 552 25.93 11.01 6.91
CA GLY A 552 25.73 10.85 8.36
C GLY A 552 25.22 9.47 8.79
N VAL A 553 25.35 8.46 7.93
CA VAL A 553 25.01 7.06 8.23
C VAL A 553 26.26 6.29 8.64
N VAL A 554 26.16 5.56 9.75
CA VAL A 554 27.22 4.75 10.35
C VAL A 554 26.82 3.28 10.31
N TRP A 555 27.73 2.42 9.83
CA TRP A 555 27.56 0.98 9.79
C TRP A 555 28.52 0.33 10.79
N LEU A 556 27.99 -0.48 11.68
CA LEU A 556 28.76 -1.30 12.63
C LEU A 556 28.41 -2.76 12.41
N ALA A 557 29.42 -3.62 12.26
CA ALA A 557 29.20 -5.02 11.98
C ALA A 557 29.99 -5.93 12.92
N LEU A 558 29.37 -7.05 13.30
CA LEU A 558 30.06 -8.16 13.97
C LEU A 558 30.77 -8.99 12.91
N ARG A 559 32.10 -9.00 12.96
CA ARG A 559 32.96 -9.79 12.10
C ARG A 559 33.61 -10.93 12.87
N TYR A 560 33.67 -12.10 12.25
CA TYR A 560 34.54 -13.19 12.69
C TYR A 560 35.27 -13.75 11.47
N LYS A 561 36.61 -13.80 11.54
CA LYS A 561 37.47 -14.06 10.37
C LYS A 561 37.13 -13.07 9.23
N ASN A 562 36.73 -13.56 8.06
CA ASN A 562 36.47 -12.74 6.88
C ASN A 562 34.98 -12.40 6.65
N ASN A 563 34.09 -12.87 7.52
CA ASN A 563 32.65 -12.84 7.26
C ASN A 563 31.88 -12.01 8.29
N TYR A 564 30.75 -11.45 7.85
CA TYR A 564 29.85 -10.66 8.69
C TYR A 564 28.66 -11.46 9.21
N TYR A 565 28.37 -11.30 10.50
CA TYR A 565 27.34 -12.10 11.20
C TYR A 565 26.25 -11.25 11.88
N GLY A 566 26.46 -9.95 11.99
CA GLY A 566 25.48 -8.99 12.46
C GLY A 566 25.83 -7.59 11.99
N ILE A 567 24.82 -6.74 11.84
CA ILE A 567 25.00 -5.36 11.40
C ILE A 567 23.99 -4.43 12.07
N THR A 568 24.46 -3.24 12.44
CA THR A 568 23.65 -2.09 12.83
C THR A 568 23.90 -0.97 11.83
N ILE A 569 22.82 -0.40 11.28
CA ILE A 569 22.86 0.79 10.44
C ILE A 569 22.13 1.92 11.16
N SER A 570 22.82 3.02 11.39
CA SER A 570 22.28 4.19 12.10
C SER A 570 22.47 5.46 11.28
N GLY A 571 21.48 6.35 11.27
CA GLY A 571 21.51 7.60 10.51
C GLY A 571 21.24 8.80 11.41
N THR A 572 21.98 9.89 11.20
CA THR A 572 21.74 11.16 11.88
C THR A 572 20.60 11.89 11.19
N GLU A 573 19.63 12.37 11.97
CA GLU A 573 18.49 13.18 11.51
C GLU A 573 18.68 14.60 12.03
N GLU A 574 18.78 15.56 11.11
CA GLU A 574 19.00 16.97 11.44
C GLU A 574 17.68 17.68 11.73
N PRO A 575 17.68 18.77 12.53
CA PRO A 575 16.49 19.56 12.79
C PRO A 575 15.78 20.00 11.50
N VAL A 576 14.45 20.01 11.54
CA VAL A 576 13.60 20.45 10.43
C VAL A 576 13.41 21.97 10.53
N LEU A 577 13.56 22.67 9.40
CA LEU A 577 13.29 24.10 9.29
C LEU A 577 11.87 24.44 9.77
N GLU A 578 11.72 25.55 10.50
CA GLU A 578 10.50 25.91 11.22
C GLU A 578 9.24 25.94 10.33
N GLU A 579 9.32 26.54 9.14
CA GLU A 579 8.21 26.57 8.18
C GLU A 579 7.74 25.16 7.77
N LYS A 580 8.69 24.25 7.54
CA LYS A 580 8.39 22.85 7.21
C LYS A 580 7.85 22.09 8.42
N ALA A 581 8.34 22.39 9.62
CA ALA A 581 7.86 21.77 10.84
C ALA A 581 6.37 22.08 11.12
N GLN A 582 5.93 23.31 10.84
CA GLN A 582 4.51 23.67 10.95
C GLN A 582 3.65 22.92 9.92
N GLN A 583 4.11 22.82 8.66
CA GLN A 583 3.40 22.05 7.64
C GLN A 583 3.35 20.55 7.96
N LEU A 584 4.44 20.02 8.53
CA LEU A 584 4.56 18.63 8.98
C LEU A 584 3.57 18.32 10.10
N ARG A 585 3.45 19.22 11.09
CA ARG A 585 2.46 19.13 12.18
C ARG A 585 1.02 19.07 11.64
N LEU A 586 0.74 19.81 10.57
CA LEU A 586 -0.57 19.82 9.90
C LEU A 586 -0.76 18.66 8.91
N ALA A 587 0.19 17.71 8.84
CA ALA A 587 0.22 16.62 7.88
C ALA A 587 0.16 17.06 6.39
N ARG A 588 0.60 18.29 6.10
CA ARG A 588 0.58 18.89 4.75
C ARG A 588 1.84 18.61 3.93
N CYS A 589 2.90 18.12 4.57
CA CYS A 589 4.14 17.74 3.89
C CYS A 589 4.78 16.50 4.56
N GLN A 590 5.79 15.95 3.90
CA GLN A 590 6.66 14.90 4.44
C GLN A 590 8.11 15.37 4.37
N VAL A 591 8.95 14.90 5.30
CA VAL A 591 10.37 15.22 5.32
C VAL A 591 11.18 13.95 5.09
N ALA A 592 11.78 13.85 3.91
CA ALA A 592 12.68 12.75 3.59
C ALA A 592 13.85 12.70 4.60
N ALA A 593 14.24 11.50 4.99
CA ALA A 593 15.34 11.20 5.92
C ALA A 593 15.18 11.63 7.40
N ASN A 594 14.06 12.24 7.81
CA ASN A 594 13.80 12.64 9.20
C ASN A 594 12.56 11.93 9.79
N LEU A 595 12.59 10.59 9.83
CA LEU A 595 11.43 9.80 10.27
C LEU A 595 11.07 10.06 11.73
N THR A 596 12.07 10.19 12.62
CA THR A 596 11.82 10.41 14.05
C THR A 596 11.14 11.75 14.27
N ALA A 597 11.69 12.83 13.72
CA ALA A 597 11.08 14.15 13.80
C ALA A 597 9.68 14.16 13.16
N GLN A 598 9.52 13.51 12.00
CA GLN A 598 8.22 13.37 11.33
C GLN A 598 7.19 12.68 12.21
N THR A 599 7.46 11.49 12.74
CA THR A 599 6.52 10.76 13.58
C THR A 599 6.17 11.54 14.84
N LEU A 600 7.16 12.13 15.53
CA LEU A 600 6.90 12.84 16.78
C LEU A 600 6.18 14.18 16.58
N THR A 601 6.44 14.89 15.48
CA THR A 601 5.77 16.16 15.18
C THR A 601 4.39 15.99 14.56
N ARG A 602 4.22 15.04 13.64
CA ARG A 602 2.96 14.77 12.95
C ARG A 602 2.03 13.88 13.76
N ASP A 603 2.50 12.71 14.20
CA ASP A 603 1.65 11.68 14.78
C ASP A 603 1.47 11.91 16.28
N ALA A 604 2.57 12.14 17.01
CA ALA A 604 2.49 12.50 18.44
C ALA A 604 2.09 13.97 18.67
N GLY A 605 2.13 14.80 17.62
CA GLY A 605 1.69 16.19 17.69
C GLY A 605 2.57 17.09 18.55
N ILE A 606 3.88 16.83 18.66
CA ILE A 606 4.83 17.65 19.44
C ILE A 606 5.78 18.39 18.51
N LEU A 607 5.60 19.72 18.40
CA LEU A 607 6.41 20.55 17.50
C LEU A 607 7.88 20.63 17.94
N GLU A 608 8.15 20.63 19.25
CA GLU A 608 9.51 20.70 19.78
C GLU A 608 10.42 19.60 19.20
N ALA A 609 9.86 18.41 18.90
CA ALA A 609 10.59 17.30 18.30
C ALA A 609 11.28 17.66 16.97
N SER A 610 10.71 18.58 16.18
CA SER A 610 11.30 18.99 14.90
C SER A 610 12.58 19.81 15.06
N THR A 611 12.83 20.34 16.27
CA THR A 611 13.96 21.23 16.57
C THR A 611 15.18 20.49 17.15
N LEU A 612 15.05 19.19 17.40
CA LEU A 612 16.08 18.35 17.98
C LEU A 612 16.84 17.60 16.90
N ARG A 613 18.07 17.22 17.23
CA ARG A 613 18.90 16.34 16.41
C ARG A 613 18.84 14.92 16.95
N PHE A 614 18.52 13.96 16.09
CA PHE A 614 18.45 12.55 16.48
C PHE A 614 19.52 11.73 15.80
N VAL A 615 19.85 10.58 16.39
CA VAL A 615 20.46 9.48 15.64
C VAL A 615 19.57 8.26 15.72
N ARG A 616 19.06 7.82 14.58
CA ARG A 616 18.11 6.72 14.49
C ARG A 616 18.81 5.42 14.17
N VAL A 617 18.57 4.38 14.96
CA VAL A 617 18.90 3.00 14.60
C VAL A 617 17.90 2.53 13.55
N MET A 618 18.34 2.45 12.29
CA MET A 618 17.48 2.16 11.13
C MET A 618 17.34 0.66 10.86
N ARG A 619 18.44 -0.08 11.03
CA ARG A 619 18.50 -1.54 10.86
C ARG A 619 19.36 -2.13 11.97
N TRP A 620 18.90 -3.25 12.51
CA TRP A 620 19.64 -4.06 13.48
C TRP A 620 19.36 -5.53 13.18
N CYS A 621 20.38 -6.22 12.69
CA CYS A 621 20.28 -7.55 12.11
C CYS A 621 21.34 -8.46 12.72
N LEU A 622 20.94 -9.68 13.06
CA LEU A 622 21.84 -10.76 13.47
C LEU A 622 21.52 -12.01 12.66
N HIS A 623 22.55 -12.77 12.32
CA HIS A 623 22.40 -14.07 11.67
C HIS A 623 21.44 -14.98 12.48
N PRO A 624 20.43 -15.62 11.87
CA PRO A 624 19.42 -16.42 12.59
C PRO A 624 20.00 -17.51 13.49
N ASN A 625 21.02 -18.25 13.01
CA ASN A 625 21.65 -19.34 13.77
C ASN A 625 22.51 -18.87 14.95
N LEU A 626 22.70 -17.55 15.14
CA LEU A 626 23.45 -16.98 16.26
C LEU A 626 22.54 -16.37 17.33
N ARG A 627 21.22 -16.49 17.17
CA ARG A 627 20.25 -16.09 18.19
C ARG A 627 20.41 -16.97 19.44
N GLY A 628 20.18 -16.39 20.62
CA GLY A 628 20.31 -17.08 21.90
C GLY A 628 21.72 -17.03 22.53
N TYR A 629 22.75 -16.60 21.80
CA TYR A 629 24.12 -16.49 22.31
C TYR A 629 24.49 -15.09 22.84
N GLY A 630 23.52 -14.20 23.06
CA GLY A 630 23.78 -12.82 23.55
C GLY A 630 24.42 -11.85 22.55
N LEU A 631 24.87 -12.30 21.37
CA LEU A 631 25.51 -11.46 20.35
C LEU A 631 24.66 -10.28 19.88
N GLY A 632 23.35 -10.46 19.75
CA GLY A 632 22.46 -9.39 19.29
C GLY A 632 22.40 -8.22 20.28
N GLU A 633 22.30 -8.54 21.58
CA GLU A 633 22.32 -7.56 22.66
C GLU A 633 23.69 -6.87 22.72
N ARG A 634 24.78 -7.63 22.65
CA ARG A 634 26.14 -7.09 22.57
C ARG A 634 26.30 -6.10 21.40
N LEU A 635 25.86 -6.48 20.19
CA LEU A 635 25.88 -5.61 19.02
C LEU A 635 25.10 -4.32 19.26
N LEU A 636 23.90 -4.41 19.85
CA LEU A 636 23.09 -3.24 20.16
C LEU A 636 23.78 -2.34 21.19
N VAL A 637 24.21 -2.89 22.33
CA VAL A 637 24.86 -2.14 23.42
C VAL A 637 26.11 -1.41 22.94
N GLU A 638 27.01 -2.12 22.25
CA GLU A 638 28.23 -1.51 21.72
C GLU A 638 27.93 -0.47 20.64
N SER A 639 26.90 -0.69 19.80
CA SER A 639 26.43 0.31 18.85
C SER A 639 25.93 1.56 19.57
N LEU A 640 25.06 1.41 20.57
CA LEU A 640 24.51 2.50 21.36
C LEU A 640 25.62 3.31 22.06
N ASN A 641 26.64 2.65 22.61
CA ASN A 641 27.78 3.35 23.22
C ASN A 641 28.50 4.27 22.22
N ARG A 642 28.64 3.83 20.97
CA ARG A 642 29.21 4.68 19.92
C ARG A 642 28.27 5.81 19.52
N LEU A 643 26.97 5.55 19.38
CA LEU A 643 25.98 6.57 19.03
C LEU A 643 25.83 7.64 20.12
N LYS A 644 25.95 7.26 21.40
CA LYS A 644 25.91 8.17 22.55
C LYS A 644 27.07 9.20 22.55
N SER A 645 28.16 8.91 21.85
CA SER A 645 29.29 9.84 21.70
C SER A 645 29.07 10.91 20.61
N LEU A 646 28.01 10.79 19.80
CA LEU A 646 27.67 11.78 18.80
C LEU A 646 27.01 13.00 19.44
N SER A 647 27.26 14.19 18.88
CA SER A 647 26.61 15.43 19.31
C SER A 647 25.15 15.51 18.85
N VAL A 648 24.28 14.70 19.46
CA VAL A 648 22.84 14.60 19.17
C VAL A 648 22.03 14.65 20.47
N ASP A 649 20.76 15.05 20.39
CA ASP A 649 19.90 15.20 21.56
C ASP A 649 19.35 13.87 22.10
N ALA A 650 19.09 12.92 21.20
CA ALA A 650 18.63 11.57 21.58
C ALA A 650 18.98 10.51 20.52
N VAL A 651 19.14 9.25 20.98
CA VAL A 651 19.13 8.07 20.11
C VAL A 651 17.71 7.60 19.94
N ALA A 652 17.27 7.35 18.70
CA ALA A 652 15.90 6.94 18.40
C ALA A 652 15.85 5.54 17.77
N ALA A 653 14.74 4.83 17.99
CA ALA A 653 14.42 3.62 17.26
C ALA A 653 12.90 3.47 17.08
N HIS A 654 12.50 2.86 15.97
CA HIS A 654 11.12 2.53 15.66
C HIS A 654 11.05 1.07 15.25
N PHE A 655 10.19 0.29 15.89
CA PHE A 655 10.09 -1.15 15.66
C PHE A 655 8.71 -1.70 16.00
N GLY A 656 8.36 -2.86 15.43
CA GLY A 656 7.08 -3.53 15.72
C GLY A 656 6.95 -3.90 17.20
N ALA A 657 5.78 -3.64 17.78
CA ALA A 657 5.43 -3.79 19.18
C ALA A 657 5.49 -5.26 19.61
N THR A 658 6.68 -5.74 19.95
CA THR A 658 6.91 -7.07 20.50
C THR A 658 7.46 -6.96 21.91
N SER A 659 7.00 -7.83 22.80
CA SER A 659 7.43 -7.87 24.20
C SER A 659 8.97 -7.89 24.36
N TRP A 660 9.65 -8.73 23.57
CA TRP A 660 11.11 -8.83 23.61
C TRP A 660 11.83 -7.55 23.17
N LEU A 661 11.41 -6.89 22.08
CA LEU A 661 12.07 -5.65 21.64
C LEU A 661 11.85 -4.52 22.64
N ILE A 662 10.62 -4.36 23.14
CA ILE A 662 10.31 -3.34 24.14
C ILE A 662 11.19 -3.56 25.38
N LYS A 663 11.21 -4.78 25.94
CA LYS A 663 12.04 -5.14 27.09
C LYS A 663 13.53 -4.89 26.85
N LEU A 664 14.03 -5.22 25.65
CA LEU A 664 15.43 -4.99 25.28
C LEU A 664 15.78 -3.51 25.32
N TRP A 665 14.97 -2.65 24.69
CA TRP A 665 15.22 -1.21 24.62
C TRP A 665 15.08 -0.53 25.98
N LEU A 666 14.08 -0.91 26.78
CA LEU A 666 13.92 -0.39 28.15
C LEU A 666 15.16 -0.67 29.02
N ARG A 667 15.75 -1.87 28.90
CA ARG A 667 17.00 -2.22 29.60
C ARG A 667 18.20 -1.35 29.21
N GLN A 668 18.19 -0.76 28.02
CA GLN A 668 19.23 0.15 27.55
C GLN A 668 19.01 1.61 27.99
N GLY A 669 17.98 1.87 28.82
CA GLY A 669 17.59 3.19 29.28
C GLY A 669 16.74 3.97 28.26
N ALA A 670 16.11 3.27 27.31
CA ALA A 670 15.18 3.90 26.39
C ALA A 670 13.83 4.16 27.06
N ARG A 671 13.19 5.26 26.66
CA ARG A 671 11.86 5.70 27.06
C ARG A 671 10.88 5.48 25.92
N VAL A 672 9.69 4.97 26.23
CA VAL A 672 8.63 4.77 25.22
C VAL A 672 7.90 6.09 25.04
N VAL A 673 7.97 6.66 23.84
CA VAL A 673 7.47 8.02 23.59
C VAL A 673 6.26 8.06 22.67
N HIS A 674 6.00 7.02 21.89
CA HIS A 674 4.85 6.97 20.99
C HIS A 674 4.56 5.53 20.54
N VAL A 675 3.28 5.20 20.35
CA VAL A 675 2.83 3.95 19.73
C VAL A 675 1.95 4.30 18.54
N SER A 676 2.30 3.83 17.34
CA SER A 676 1.55 4.16 16.14
C SER A 676 0.15 3.55 16.14
N HIS A 677 -0.85 4.36 15.77
CA HIS A 677 -2.24 3.93 15.69
C HIS A 677 -2.47 2.87 14.60
N GLY A 678 -1.79 3.00 13.46
CA GLY A 678 -1.83 1.99 12.42
C GLY A 678 -0.87 0.82 12.69
N CYS A 679 -1.29 -0.37 12.27
CA CYS A 679 -0.42 -1.53 12.14
C CYS A 679 0.34 -1.48 10.80
N ASP A 680 1.61 -1.87 10.81
CA ASP A 680 2.34 -2.08 9.56
C ASP A 680 1.69 -3.26 8.79
N PRO A 681 1.28 -3.09 7.53
CA PRO A 681 0.53 -4.12 6.80
C PRO A 681 1.28 -5.46 6.66
N SER A 682 2.62 -5.42 6.66
CA SER A 682 3.44 -6.62 6.46
C SER A 682 3.65 -7.44 7.75
N SER A 683 3.79 -6.76 8.89
CA SER A 683 4.02 -7.40 10.19
C SER A 683 2.74 -7.57 11.00
N GLY A 684 1.71 -6.76 10.74
CA GLY A 684 0.46 -6.70 11.51
C GLY A 684 0.67 -6.24 12.95
N GLN A 685 1.68 -5.40 13.17
CA GLN A 685 2.04 -4.89 14.48
C GLN A 685 2.03 -3.37 14.46
N HIS A 686 1.55 -2.76 15.55
CA HIS A 686 1.81 -1.35 15.84
C HIS A 686 3.32 -1.12 15.94
N SER A 687 3.78 0.07 15.56
CA SER A 687 5.16 0.49 15.75
C SER A 687 5.29 1.21 17.09
N VAL A 688 6.28 0.83 17.89
CA VAL A 688 6.71 1.57 19.09
C VAL A 688 7.89 2.44 18.71
N SER A 689 7.83 3.71 19.11
CA SER A 689 8.94 4.65 19.04
C SER A 689 9.55 4.80 20.43
N VAL A 690 10.88 4.66 20.51
CA VAL A 690 11.64 4.84 21.75
C VAL A 690 12.75 5.86 21.57
N LEU A 691 13.06 6.59 22.65
CA LEU A 691 14.18 7.54 22.71
C LEU A 691 15.10 7.23 23.89
N ILE A 692 16.41 7.34 23.68
CA ILE A 692 17.40 7.42 24.75
C ILE A 692 17.89 8.87 24.79
N PRO A 693 17.43 9.69 25.74
CA PRO A 693 17.79 11.10 25.80
C PRO A 693 19.26 11.27 26.23
N LEU A 694 20.01 12.11 25.51
CA LEU A 694 21.42 12.41 25.78
C LEU A 694 21.62 13.83 26.30
N THR A 695 20.74 14.75 25.91
CA THR A 695 20.74 16.15 26.35
C THR A 695 19.51 16.47 27.19
N GLU A 696 19.53 17.61 27.87
CA GLU A 696 18.38 18.10 28.63
C GLU A 696 17.16 18.37 27.75
N ARG A 697 17.38 18.89 26.52
CA ARG A 697 16.32 19.04 25.51
C ARG A 697 15.70 17.69 25.15
N GLY A 698 16.53 16.66 24.97
CA GLY A 698 16.07 15.30 24.72
C GLY A 698 15.25 14.73 25.89
N ARG A 699 15.66 14.97 27.13
CA ARG A 699 14.92 14.53 28.33
C ARG A 699 13.56 15.22 28.43
N ARG A 700 13.53 16.54 28.28
CA ARG A 700 12.29 17.33 28.27
C ARG A 700 11.30 16.85 27.22
N LEU A 701 11.78 16.57 26.01
CA LEU A 701 10.94 16.00 24.95
C LEU A 701 10.35 14.64 25.36
N CYS A 702 11.15 13.77 25.98
CA CYS A 702 10.65 12.48 26.47
C CYS A 702 9.57 12.67 27.53
N GLU A 703 9.75 13.58 28.49
CA GLU A 703 8.77 13.85 29.55
C GLU A 703 7.43 14.34 28.98
N ILE A 704 7.45 15.24 27.99
CA ILE A 704 6.24 15.72 27.31
C ILE A 704 5.51 14.57 26.61
N LEU A 705 6.26 13.76 25.84
CA LEU A 705 5.71 12.66 25.07
C LEU A 705 5.18 11.53 25.96
N GLU A 706 5.91 11.19 27.02
CA GLU A 706 5.49 10.22 28.03
C GLU A 706 4.22 10.72 28.72
N GLY A 707 4.19 11.94 29.25
CA GLY A 707 3.01 12.49 29.93
C GLY A 707 1.76 12.47 29.05
N LYS A 708 1.90 12.83 27.77
CA LYS A 708 0.80 12.72 26.79
C LYS A 708 0.35 11.27 26.58
N LEU A 709 1.29 10.35 26.37
CA LEU A 709 0.97 8.94 26.17
C LEU A 709 0.32 8.33 27.42
N GLN A 710 0.75 8.71 28.62
CA GLN A 710 0.15 8.28 29.89
C GLN A 710 -1.33 8.69 29.98
N GLU A 711 -1.66 9.92 29.58
CA GLU A 711 -3.04 10.42 29.57
C GLU A 711 -3.93 9.73 28.52
N GLU A 712 -3.39 9.54 27.30
CA GLU A 712 -4.16 9.04 26.15
C GLU A 712 -4.29 7.51 26.10
N LEU A 713 -3.34 6.76 26.69
CA LEU A 713 -3.25 5.30 26.57
C LEU A 713 -4.57 4.56 26.88
N PRO A 714 -5.35 4.88 27.93
CA PRO A 714 -6.61 4.19 28.21
C PRO A 714 -7.63 4.29 27.07
N GLU A 715 -7.71 5.45 26.42
CA GLU A 715 -8.60 5.67 25.28
C GLU A 715 -8.06 4.99 24.03
N LEU A 716 -6.75 5.13 23.79
CA LEU A 716 -6.07 4.50 22.67
C LEU A 716 -6.24 2.98 22.67
N LEU A 717 -6.11 2.33 23.84
CA LEU A 717 -6.33 0.89 23.98
C LEU A 717 -7.73 0.48 23.55
N SER A 718 -8.74 1.30 23.86
CA SER A 718 -10.12 0.99 23.49
C SER A 718 -10.53 1.41 22.08
N GLY A 719 -9.62 2.04 21.33
CA GLY A 719 -9.82 2.46 19.95
C GLY A 719 -8.64 2.00 19.08
N PRO A 720 -7.74 2.90 18.65
CA PRO A 720 -6.71 2.56 17.67
C PRO A 720 -5.71 1.46 18.06
N LEU A 721 -5.57 1.13 19.34
CA LEU A 721 -4.66 0.08 19.85
C LEU A 721 -5.42 -1.16 20.34
N ALA A 722 -6.66 -1.36 19.88
CA ALA A 722 -7.51 -2.49 20.29
C ALA A 722 -6.99 -3.86 19.82
N ASP A 723 -6.06 -3.90 18.87
CA ASP A 723 -5.40 -5.09 18.34
C ASP A 723 -3.96 -5.28 18.87
N LEU A 724 -3.49 -4.41 19.76
CA LEU A 724 -2.19 -4.54 20.41
C LEU A 724 -2.08 -5.87 21.19
N ALA A 725 -0.98 -6.58 20.98
CA ALA A 725 -0.77 -7.87 21.63
C ALA A 725 -0.62 -7.71 23.16
N GLY A 726 -1.26 -8.59 23.93
CA GLY A 726 -1.29 -8.48 25.41
C GLY A 726 0.09 -8.58 26.07
N ASP A 727 1.03 -9.35 25.49
CA ASP A 727 2.41 -9.43 25.98
C ASP A 727 3.21 -8.15 25.68
N ALA A 728 2.95 -7.49 24.55
CA ALA A 728 3.51 -6.17 24.24
C ALA A 728 2.92 -5.09 25.16
N LEU A 729 1.60 -5.11 25.37
CA LEU A 729 0.92 -4.22 26.32
C LEU A 729 1.51 -4.35 27.73
N ARG A 730 1.75 -5.58 28.19
CA ARG A 730 2.36 -5.81 29.50
C ARG A 730 3.73 -5.14 29.63
N GLU A 731 4.58 -5.20 28.61
CA GLU A 731 5.89 -4.53 28.66
C GLU A 731 5.76 -3.00 28.51
N LEU A 732 4.74 -2.50 27.81
CA LEU A 732 4.44 -1.06 27.75
C LEU A 732 3.97 -0.52 29.11
N LEU A 733 3.12 -1.27 29.83
CA LEU A 733 2.63 -0.87 31.15
C LEU A 733 3.74 -0.78 32.20
N LYS A 734 4.87 -1.48 32.01
CA LYS A 734 6.08 -1.32 32.85
C LYS A 734 6.83 -0.01 32.57
N ALA A 735 6.63 0.58 31.40
CA ALA A 735 7.35 1.76 30.94
C ALA A 735 6.54 3.06 31.06
N ILE A 736 5.21 2.95 31.02
CA ILE A 736 4.27 4.08 30.96
C ILE A 736 3.43 4.03 32.22
N GLU A 737 3.46 5.07 33.05
CA GLU A 737 2.56 5.19 34.21
C GLU A 737 1.12 5.46 33.76
N CYS A 738 0.13 4.75 34.29
CA CYS A 738 -1.27 4.96 33.90
C CYS A 738 -1.94 5.90 34.91
N PRO A 739 -3.03 6.60 34.51
CA PRO A 739 -3.82 7.40 35.42
C PRO A 739 -4.29 6.55 36.61
N LYS A 740 -4.01 7.01 37.83
CA LYS A 740 -4.36 6.30 39.06
C LYS A 740 -5.87 6.25 39.24
N ALA A 741 -6.39 5.10 39.64
CA ALA A 741 -7.79 4.93 40.02
C ALA A 741 -8.08 5.70 41.30
N SER A 742 -9.12 6.53 41.28
CA SER A 742 -9.62 7.21 42.47
C SER A 742 -10.24 6.22 43.45
N PHE A 743 -10.43 6.62 44.71
CA PHE A 743 -11.16 5.78 45.68
C PHE A 743 -12.59 5.45 45.19
N GLN A 744 -13.26 6.40 44.52
CA GLN A 744 -14.57 6.14 43.91
C GLN A 744 -14.50 5.10 42.79
N ASP A 745 -13.46 5.12 41.95
CA ASP A 745 -13.27 4.10 40.91
C ASP A 745 -13.11 2.70 41.52
N GLN A 746 -12.41 2.60 42.66
CA GLN A 746 -12.26 1.34 43.38
C GLN A 746 -13.59 0.86 43.98
N LEU A 747 -14.38 1.75 44.59
CA LEU A 747 -15.72 1.43 45.12
C LEU A 747 -16.69 0.99 44.03
N ASP A 748 -16.71 1.66 42.89
CA ASP A 748 -17.55 1.30 41.74
C ASP A 748 -17.16 -0.07 41.18
N SER A 749 -15.86 -0.35 41.10
CA SER A 749 -15.31 -1.63 40.67
C SER A 749 -15.62 -2.75 41.65
N TRP A 750 -15.53 -2.47 42.96
CA TRP A 750 -15.92 -3.40 44.02
C TRP A 750 -17.43 -3.69 43.98
N SER A 751 -18.26 -2.67 43.77
CA SER A 751 -19.73 -2.78 43.66
C SER A 751 -20.15 -3.60 42.44
N PHE A 752 -19.35 -3.59 41.37
CA PHE A 752 -19.51 -4.50 40.24
C PHE A 752 -19.05 -5.92 40.58
N ALA A 753 -17.86 -6.08 41.18
CA ALA A 753 -17.30 -7.39 41.47
C ALA A 753 -18.14 -8.20 42.47
N PHE A 754 -18.64 -7.57 43.55
CA PHE A 754 -19.37 -8.24 44.63
C PHE A 754 -20.87 -7.93 44.67
N GLY A 755 -21.30 -6.82 44.06
CA GLY A 755 -22.70 -6.38 44.04
C GLY A 755 -23.39 -6.55 42.69
N ALA A 756 -24.51 -5.85 42.52
CA ALA A 756 -25.38 -5.89 41.33
C ALA A 756 -25.17 -4.70 40.38
N ARG A 757 -24.08 -3.94 40.51
CA ARG A 757 -23.81 -2.80 39.60
C ARG A 757 -23.64 -3.30 38.16
N SER A 758 -24.17 -2.58 37.18
CA SER A 758 -24.04 -2.92 35.76
C SER A 758 -22.67 -2.52 35.20
N LEU A 759 -22.19 -3.24 34.19
CA LEU A 759 -20.93 -2.95 33.50
C LEU A 759 -20.93 -1.53 32.89
N SER A 760 -22.06 -1.11 32.31
CA SER A 760 -22.23 0.21 31.70
C SER A 760 -21.93 1.37 32.66
N ASN A 761 -22.30 1.21 33.93
CA ASN A 761 -22.23 2.28 34.94
C ASN A 761 -20.87 2.36 35.65
N CYS A 762 -19.94 1.46 35.35
CA CYS A 762 -18.61 1.42 35.98
C CYS A 762 -17.47 1.10 34.99
N LYS A 763 -17.74 1.09 33.68
CA LYS A 763 -16.75 0.70 32.65
C LYS A 763 -15.43 1.50 32.75
N ILE A 764 -15.51 2.81 32.98
CA ILE A 764 -14.34 3.69 33.11
C ILE A 764 -13.57 3.36 34.40
N ALA A 765 -14.27 3.25 35.52
CA ALA A 765 -13.70 2.87 36.81
C ALA A 765 -12.98 1.52 36.74
N LEU A 766 -13.63 0.52 36.13
CA LEU A 766 -13.06 -0.82 35.93
C LEU A 766 -11.79 -0.77 35.08
N ARG A 767 -11.77 0.01 33.99
CA ARG A 767 -10.56 0.16 33.15
C ARG A 767 -9.40 0.75 33.93
N ARG A 768 -9.62 1.83 34.70
CA ARG A 768 -8.58 2.45 35.53
C ARG A 768 -8.04 1.49 36.59
N VAL A 769 -8.95 0.82 37.31
CA VAL A 769 -8.58 -0.17 38.34
C VAL A 769 -7.79 -1.33 37.73
N VAL A 770 -8.20 -1.84 36.57
CA VAL A 770 -7.49 -2.92 35.88
C VAL A 770 -6.11 -2.45 35.39
N LEU A 771 -6.00 -1.28 34.74
CA LEU A 771 -4.71 -0.75 34.29
C LEU A 771 -3.72 -0.60 35.43
N GLN A 772 -4.13 0.05 36.52
CA GLN A 772 -3.27 0.26 37.69
C GLN A 772 -2.92 -1.07 38.37
N SER A 773 -3.88 -2.00 38.50
CA SER A 773 -3.60 -3.31 39.08
C SER A 773 -2.58 -4.09 38.25
N LEU A 774 -2.69 -4.03 36.91
CA LEU A 774 -1.76 -4.70 36.01
C LEU A 774 -0.35 -4.11 36.13
N GLN A 775 -0.21 -2.79 36.35
CA GLN A 775 1.10 -2.16 36.59
C GLN A 775 1.75 -2.70 37.86
N VAL A 776 1.03 -2.72 38.98
CA VAL A 776 1.54 -3.28 40.25
C VAL A 776 1.91 -4.75 40.09
N LEU A 777 1.10 -5.53 39.38
CA LEU A 777 1.35 -6.95 39.15
C LEU A 777 2.50 -7.20 38.17
N THR A 778 2.82 -6.27 37.28
CA THR A 778 3.99 -6.43 36.38
C THR A 778 5.33 -6.36 37.11
N GLU A 779 5.36 -5.85 38.34
CA GLU A 779 6.53 -5.83 39.22
C GLU A 779 6.75 -7.18 39.95
N SER A 780 5.71 -8.01 40.07
CA SER A 780 5.77 -9.38 40.62
C SER A 780 5.71 -10.42 39.49
N GLU A 781 6.80 -11.12 39.20
CA GLU A 781 7.02 -11.78 37.89
C GLU A 781 6.06 -12.92 37.47
N ASP A 782 5.12 -13.42 38.28
CA ASP A 782 4.60 -14.79 38.06
C ASP A 782 3.08 -15.05 37.86
N GLU A 783 2.14 -14.11 38.02
CA GLU A 783 0.70 -14.53 38.10
C GLU A 783 -0.21 -14.27 36.87
N PHE A 784 0.16 -13.42 35.90
CA PHE A 784 -0.75 -13.05 34.79
C PHE A 784 -0.13 -13.22 33.39
N SER A 785 -0.38 -14.38 32.79
CA SER A 785 -0.12 -14.65 31.36
C SER A 785 -1.34 -14.26 30.52
N PHE A 786 -1.14 -13.39 29.53
CA PHE A 786 -2.16 -13.02 28.52
C PHE A 786 -2.32 -14.06 27.39
N GLN A 787 -1.63 -15.23 27.46
CA GLN A 787 -1.67 -16.27 26.41
C GLN A 787 -2.12 -17.65 26.90
N ASP A 788 -2.83 -18.33 25.99
CA ASP A 788 -3.52 -19.64 26.10
C ASP A 788 -2.59 -20.81 26.54
N ARG A 789 -2.50 -21.03 27.85
CA ARG A 789 -2.03 -22.27 28.48
C ARG A 789 -2.92 -22.66 29.67
N LYS A 790 -3.94 -23.46 29.35
CA LYS A 790 -4.75 -24.39 30.17
C LYS A 790 -4.54 -24.37 31.72
N SER A 791 -4.89 -23.28 32.42
CA SER A 791 -5.61 -23.30 33.72
C SER A 791 -5.71 -21.92 34.40
N ASN A 792 -4.66 -21.07 34.36
CA ASN A 792 -4.65 -19.73 35.01
C ASN A 792 -5.02 -18.55 34.06
N VAL A 793 -5.37 -18.85 32.82
CA VAL A 793 -5.42 -17.89 31.69
C VAL A 793 -6.77 -17.17 31.51
N LYS A 794 -7.81 -17.55 32.26
CA LYS A 794 -9.16 -17.02 32.03
C LYS A 794 -9.30 -15.52 32.35
N HIS A 795 -8.53 -14.99 33.29
CA HIS A 795 -8.68 -13.60 33.74
C HIS A 795 -7.94 -12.58 32.85
N GLY A 796 -6.73 -12.90 32.37
CA GLY A 796 -5.92 -11.98 31.56
C GLY A 796 -6.60 -11.58 30.25
N LYS A 797 -7.26 -12.53 29.57
CA LYS A 797 -8.04 -12.24 28.36
C LYS A 797 -9.22 -11.31 28.64
N LEU A 798 -9.95 -11.52 29.73
CA LEU A 798 -11.10 -10.68 30.11
C LEU A 798 -10.67 -9.24 30.41
N PHE A 799 -9.52 -9.06 31.08
CA PHE A 799 -8.96 -7.74 31.32
C PHE A 799 -8.51 -7.08 30.01
N LEU A 800 -7.83 -7.82 29.14
CA LEU A 800 -7.44 -7.31 27.84
C LEU A 800 -8.66 -6.90 27.00
N ASP A 801 -9.72 -7.72 26.98
CA ASP A 801 -10.97 -7.41 26.27
C ASP A 801 -11.63 -6.14 26.85
N LEU A 802 -11.65 -5.97 28.18
CA LEU A 802 -12.18 -4.78 28.85
C LEU A 802 -11.38 -3.51 28.48
N LEU A 803 -10.05 -3.58 28.52
CA LEU A 803 -9.15 -2.49 28.17
C LEU A 803 -9.28 -2.13 26.68
N GLN A 804 -9.35 -3.14 25.82
CA GLN A 804 -9.45 -2.98 24.37
C GLN A 804 -10.86 -2.69 23.86
N GLY A 805 -11.84 -2.57 24.77
CA GLY A 805 -13.23 -2.28 24.40
C GLY A 805 -13.91 -3.39 23.61
N ARG A 806 -13.35 -4.61 23.63
CA ARG A 806 -13.93 -5.79 22.99
C ARG A 806 -15.18 -6.27 23.75
N PRO A 807 -16.11 -6.98 23.09
CA PRO A 807 -17.32 -7.47 23.74
C PRO A 807 -16.98 -8.46 24.86
N ILE A 808 -17.48 -8.18 26.07
CA ILE A 808 -17.34 -9.07 27.22
C ILE A 808 -18.40 -10.17 27.11
N LEU A 809 -17.97 -11.39 26.78
CA LEU A 809 -18.86 -12.53 26.56
C LEU A 809 -19.50 -13.06 27.86
N SER A 810 -18.91 -12.78 29.03
CA SER A 810 -19.45 -13.20 30.32
C SER A 810 -19.11 -12.19 31.43
N GLU A 811 -20.10 -11.38 31.82
CA GLU A 811 -19.96 -10.49 32.99
C GLU A 811 -19.67 -11.27 34.26
N MET A 812 -20.24 -12.47 34.42
CA MET A 812 -20.02 -13.31 35.60
C MET A 812 -18.53 -13.67 35.75
N GLN A 813 -17.88 -14.06 34.65
CA GLN A 813 -16.45 -14.36 34.67
C GLN A 813 -15.60 -13.11 34.92
N LEU A 814 -16.00 -11.95 34.37
CA LEU A 814 -15.33 -10.68 34.64
C LEU A 814 -15.43 -10.28 36.12
N ARG A 815 -16.61 -10.43 36.74
CA ARG A 815 -16.82 -10.19 38.17
C ARG A 815 -15.90 -11.08 39.01
N GLN A 816 -15.83 -12.38 38.69
CA GLN A 816 -14.93 -13.31 39.37
C GLN A 816 -13.46 -12.90 39.22
N ALA A 817 -13.04 -12.51 38.01
CA ALA A 817 -11.69 -12.03 37.73
C ALA A 817 -11.30 -10.84 38.61
N LEU A 818 -12.18 -9.85 38.70
CA LEU A 818 -11.96 -8.61 39.43
C LEU A 818 -11.78 -8.85 40.94
N ARG A 819 -12.46 -9.84 41.52
CA ARG A 819 -12.32 -10.19 42.95
C ARG A 819 -10.90 -10.64 43.32
N HIS A 820 -10.10 -11.06 42.34
CA HIS A 820 -8.71 -11.46 42.54
C HIS A 820 -7.72 -10.29 42.46
N LEU A 821 -8.15 -9.10 42.01
CA LEU A 821 -7.27 -7.93 41.95
C LEU A 821 -7.03 -7.40 43.37
N PRO A 822 -5.78 -7.13 43.78
CA PRO A 822 -5.45 -6.64 45.12
C PRO A 822 -6.29 -5.40 45.50
N MET A 823 -6.39 -4.41 44.61
CA MET A 823 -7.13 -3.17 44.86
C MET A 823 -8.63 -3.37 45.11
N ILE A 824 -9.22 -4.48 44.68
CA ILE A 824 -10.64 -4.81 44.90
C ILE A 824 -10.79 -5.76 46.09
N ARG A 825 -9.92 -6.77 46.19
CA ARG A 825 -9.91 -7.74 47.28
C ARG A 825 -9.65 -7.07 48.64
N ASP A 826 -8.76 -6.09 48.67
CA ASP A 826 -8.32 -5.44 49.92
C ASP A 826 -9.31 -4.38 50.43
N LEU A 827 -10.36 -4.08 49.64
CA LEU A 827 -11.53 -3.31 50.05
C LEU A 827 -12.62 -4.19 50.70
N HIS A 828 -12.52 -5.53 50.62
CA HIS A 828 -13.54 -6.41 51.17
C HIS A 828 -13.49 -6.43 52.72
N PRO A 829 -14.62 -6.20 53.43
CA PRO A 829 -14.64 -6.02 54.89
C PRO A 829 -14.04 -7.18 55.70
N CYS A 830 -14.15 -8.42 55.20
CA CYS A 830 -13.66 -9.61 55.90
C CYS A 830 -12.14 -9.88 55.75
N ASN A 831 -11.38 -9.01 55.10
CA ASN A 831 -9.95 -9.25 54.83
C ASN A 831 -9.09 -8.67 55.97
N GLN A 832 -8.86 -9.45 57.03
CA GLN A 832 -8.23 -9.03 58.30
C GLN A 832 -6.72 -8.68 58.22
N ASN A 833 -6.08 -8.74 57.03
CA ASN A 833 -4.61 -8.73 56.93
C ASN A 833 -3.94 -7.37 56.62
N TYR A 834 -4.66 -6.26 56.44
CA TYR A 834 -4.03 -4.94 56.23
C TYR A 834 -4.78 -3.81 56.95
N GLY A 835 -4.17 -3.29 58.02
CA GLY A 835 -4.78 -2.36 58.99
C GLY A 835 -5.03 -0.92 58.53
N ALA A 836 -4.87 -0.60 57.24
CA ALA A 836 -5.08 0.77 56.73
C ALA A 836 -6.34 0.92 55.86
N SER A 837 -6.72 -0.08 55.05
CA SER A 837 -7.89 0.00 54.15
C SER A 837 -9.23 -0.28 54.86
N ALA A 838 -9.21 -1.13 55.90
CA ALA A 838 -10.39 -1.40 56.73
C ALA A 838 -10.90 -0.14 57.45
N GLY A 839 -9.99 0.78 57.83
CA GLY A 839 -10.35 2.04 58.48
C GLY A 839 -11.12 3.01 57.57
N VAL A 840 -10.83 3.01 56.26
CA VAL A 840 -11.47 3.90 55.28
C VAL A 840 -12.88 3.42 54.91
N MET A 841 -13.07 2.11 54.72
CA MET A 841 -14.40 1.51 54.53
C MET A 841 -15.28 1.65 55.78
N ALA A 842 -14.72 1.47 56.98
CA ALA A 842 -15.44 1.67 58.23
C ALA A 842 -15.84 3.14 58.49
N GLN A 843 -15.02 4.11 58.05
CA GLN A 843 -15.33 5.54 58.14
C GLN A 843 -16.42 5.99 57.17
N HIS A 844 -16.43 5.48 55.93
CA HIS A 844 -17.38 5.93 54.89
C HIS A 844 -18.64 5.06 54.79
N TYR A 845 -18.58 3.79 55.18
CA TYR A 845 -19.70 2.84 55.10
C TYR A 845 -19.82 1.95 56.38
N PRO A 846 -20.04 2.56 57.56
CA PRO A 846 -20.08 1.84 58.84
C PRO A 846 -21.19 0.78 58.90
N LEU A 847 -22.34 1.05 58.28
CA LEU A 847 -23.48 0.12 58.19
C LEU A 847 -23.18 -1.13 57.36
N TYR A 848 -22.39 -1.00 56.29
CA TYR A 848 -22.03 -2.13 55.43
C TYR A 848 -21.03 -3.06 56.13
N CYS A 849 -20.06 -2.49 56.84
CA CYS A 849 -19.12 -3.27 57.65
C CYS A 849 -19.83 -4.01 58.80
N ALA A 850 -20.79 -3.35 59.46
CA ALA A 850 -21.57 -3.94 60.56
C ALA A 850 -22.53 -5.07 60.13
N LEU A 851 -22.97 -5.09 58.87
CA LEU A 851 -23.82 -6.15 58.31
C LEU A 851 -23.04 -7.39 57.84
N HIS A 852 -21.73 -7.24 57.60
CA HIS A 852 -20.87 -8.29 57.07
C HIS A 852 -19.81 -8.82 58.06
N SER A 853 -19.58 -8.13 59.18
CA SER A 853 -18.98 -8.69 60.40
C SER A 853 -19.98 -9.58 61.12
#